data_AF-A0A534SJ80-F1
#
_entry.id   AF-A0A534SJ80-F1
#
_cell.length_a   1.000
_cell.length_b   1.000
_cell.length_c   1.000
_cell.angle_alpha   90.00
_cell.angle_beta   90.00
_cell.angle_gamma   90.00
#
_symmetry.space_group_name_H-M   'P 1'
#
loop_
_entity.id
_entity.type
_entity.pdbx_description
1 polymer ?
#
loop_
_entity_poly.entity_id
_entity_poly.type
_entity_poly.pdbx_seq_one_letter_code
_entity_poly.pdbx_strand_id
1 'polypeptide(L)'
;MRDPARGARLVPASSPRRRRVGASRRRQFLPRARDRPAAVGARRRGTEIAPPAPVRILHVGNVHLVEPLRALGHEVIAAFEEYPALAAAGVPFDVRVLWRRLPAPPDLLLVADMLGPQALPFGLEDVPAPRLYYAIDVHMNFFWQRHYARLFDLVLVAQKDYVPLFAAAGVPARWLPWGADERVFHERGLRRVHDLVFVGTVDPATRPKRAAVVECLRRRFGLATFGESVGTRLSWEEMAAVFASSKIVLNEAILGDLNFRVFEAMACGALLVTERIDNGLLDLFTPGEHLAVYGPDDLVPQVAHYVRADAERARVAANGAQAVREHHTLRARMAALSAVVEAGIVRRDVAADVSLAWGMTAHLAAVRGLASAAVTVPAAASSLRAAADAGEAEAAVALAEILLWAEQHSAALAVLAEAREQEPTLVRAWFVAAEIERRLGRGGVAADLLRAGLGAAPDLTAGTRERALAAVDRGIETPECLHALGLVMQEAGLPFVPGLVCQLDAGVPRTALDYFAAAVAADGGSRPAAESVARLFELVGLPDLAVPFYETVSRLAPDEAAARGDLRRALWKSYRYEDAAHQARVARALAAQDVGDASPEERARAAREAEAALGDAALARLEAGDLRGARLHLERARAAGASNAERIDELLALVREAEERAGG
;
A
#
# COMPACT_ATOMS: atom_id res chain seq x y z
N MET A 1 -18.45 -54.64 -32.34
CA MET A 1 -19.57 -55.56 -32.04
C MET A 1 -19.56 -55.82 -30.54
N ARG A 2 -20.62 -55.39 -29.84
CA ARG A 2 -21.11 -55.78 -28.50
C ARG A 2 -20.18 -55.68 -27.26
N ASP A 3 -20.54 -54.71 -26.40
CA ASP A 3 -20.60 -54.76 -24.91
C ASP A 3 -21.48 -55.98 -24.44
N PRO A 4 -21.53 -56.49 -23.17
CA PRO A 4 -21.35 -55.74 -21.92
C PRO A 4 -20.88 -56.43 -20.59
N ALA A 5 -20.65 -55.56 -19.59
CA ALA A 5 -21.10 -55.61 -18.18
C ALA A 5 -20.35 -56.35 -17.03
N ARG A 6 -19.98 -55.50 -16.05
CA ARG A 6 -20.16 -55.55 -14.57
C ARG A 6 -19.10 -56.19 -13.66
N GLY A 7 -18.59 -55.37 -12.73
CA GLY A 7 -17.99 -55.82 -11.47
C GLY A 7 -17.23 -54.72 -10.72
N ALA A 8 -17.93 -53.80 -10.05
CA ALA A 8 -17.34 -52.72 -9.24
C ALA A 8 -16.79 -53.23 -7.90
N ARG A 9 -15.59 -52.78 -7.50
CA ARG A 9 -15.16 -52.58 -6.10
C ARG A 9 -14.25 -51.36 -5.97
N LEU A 10 -14.48 -50.63 -4.88
CA LEU A 10 -13.97 -49.32 -4.48
C LEU A 10 -12.52 -49.34 -3.96
N VAL A 11 -11.79 -48.25 -4.20
CA VAL A 11 -10.59 -47.81 -3.45
C VAL A 11 -10.69 -46.28 -3.25
N PRO A 12 -10.32 -45.72 -2.07
CA PRO A 12 -10.91 -44.48 -1.55
C PRO A 12 -10.24 -43.19 -2.02
N ALA A 13 -11.02 -42.11 -1.84
CA ALA A 13 -10.81 -40.76 -2.33
C ALA A 13 -9.52 -40.08 -1.85
N SER A 14 -8.78 -39.52 -2.80
CA SER A 14 -7.72 -38.54 -2.59
C SER A 14 -8.30 -37.16 -2.25
N SER A 15 -7.74 -36.58 -1.19
CA SER A 15 -7.88 -35.19 -0.70
C SER A 15 -8.05 -34.11 -1.80
N PRO A 16 -8.95 -33.12 -1.61
CA PRO A 16 -9.18 -32.08 -2.60
C PRO A 16 -8.03 -31.05 -2.59
N ARG A 17 -7.39 -30.91 -3.75
CA ARG A 17 -6.43 -29.85 -4.08
C ARG A 17 -6.94 -28.49 -3.61
N ARG A 18 -6.17 -27.84 -2.73
CA ARG A 18 -6.32 -26.42 -2.38
C ARG A 18 -6.31 -25.59 -3.66
N ARG A 19 -7.45 -24.96 -3.99
CA ARG A 19 -7.53 -23.92 -5.02
C ARG A 19 -6.58 -22.78 -4.63
N ARG A 20 -5.55 -22.52 -5.43
CA ARG A 20 -4.78 -21.27 -5.41
C ARG A 20 -5.74 -20.13 -5.73
N VAL A 21 -6.18 -19.41 -4.71
CA VAL A 21 -6.82 -18.10 -4.84
C VAL A 21 -5.71 -17.07 -4.67
N GLY A 22 -5.57 -16.12 -5.61
CA GLY A 22 -5.04 -14.80 -5.24
C GLY A 22 -4.10 -14.04 -6.18
N ALA A 23 -3.46 -14.64 -7.19
CA ALA A 23 -2.52 -13.87 -8.02
C ALA A 23 -3.20 -12.94 -9.05
N SER A 24 -4.38 -13.31 -9.56
CA SER A 24 -5.06 -12.55 -10.63
C SER A 24 -5.83 -11.32 -10.14
N ARG A 25 -6.25 -11.26 -8.87
CA ARG A 25 -7.05 -10.14 -8.34
C ARG A 25 -6.23 -8.91 -7.97
N ARG A 26 -4.93 -9.07 -7.66
CA ARG A 26 -4.03 -7.92 -7.36
C ARG A 26 -3.72 -7.06 -8.61
N ARG A 27 -3.85 -7.62 -9.82
CA ARG A 27 -3.49 -6.91 -11.08
C ARG A 27 -4.47 -5.83 -11.51
N GLN A 28 -5.66 -5.75 -10.94
CA GLN A 28 -6.69 -4.80 -11.38
C GLN A 28 -6.48 -3.37 -10.88
N PHE A 29 -5.55 -3.16 -9.93
CA PHE A 29 -5.38 -1.90 -9.20
C PHE A 29 -3.96 -1.35 -9.21
N LEU A 30 -3.04 -2.12 -9.80
CA LEU A 30 -1.82 -1.55 -10.36
C LEU A 30 -2.23 -0.83 -11.66
N PRO A 31 -1.60 0.30 -12.03
CA PRO A 31 -1.97 1.01 -13.25
C PRO A 31 -2.10 0.00 -14.38
N ARG A 32 -3.27 -0.06 -15.02
CA ARG A 32 -3.38 -0.83 -16.25
C ARG A 32 -2.31 -0.26 -17.17
N ALA A 33 -1.41 -1.12 -17.66
CA ALA A 33 -0.61 -0.73 -18.80
C ALA A 33 -1.64 -0.30 -19.86
N ARG A 34 -1.64 0.98 -20.25
CA ARG A 34 -2.40 1.37 -21.42
C ARG A 34 -1.87 0.47 -22.52
N ASP A 35 -2.75 -0.27 -23.19
CA ASP A 35 -2.48 -0.86 -24.49
C ASP A 35 -2.34 0.27 -25.51
N ARG A 36 -1.39 1.19 -25.30
CA ARG A 36 -0.70 1.72 -26.46
C ARG A 36 0.02 0.49 -27.01
N PRO A 37 -0.10 0.17 -28.31
CA PRO A 37 0.87 -0.70 -28.91
C PRO A 37 2.20 0.02 -28.73
N ALA A 38 2.92 -0.30 -27.64
CA ALA A 38 4.34 -0.36 -27.70
C ALA A 38 4.54 -1.37 -28.82
N ALA A 39 4.76 -0.86 -30.04
CA ALA A 39 5.45 -1.62 -31.03
C ALA A 39 6.62 -2.22 -30.27
N VAL A 40 6.55 -3.53 -30.01
CA VAL A 40 7.72 -4.32 -29.61
C VAL A 40 8.55 -4.34 -30.88
N GLY A 41 9.09 -3.17 -31.20
CA GLY A 41 10.01 -2.91 -32.27
C GLY A 41 11.26 -3.66 -31.87
N ALA A 42 11.50 -4.73 -32.61
CA ALA A 42 12.73 -5.48 -32.65
C ALA A 42 13.95 -4.60 -32.31
N ARG A 43 14.67 -5.01 -31.25
CA ARG A 43 16.07 -4.66 -30.95
C ARG A 43 16.38 -3.16 -30.96
N ARG A 44 16.14 -2.46 -29.85
CA ARG A 44 16.96 -1.27 -29.54
C ARG A 44 18.41 -1.74 -29.43
N ARG A 45 19.28 -1.28 -30.33
CA ARG A 45 20.73 -1.56 -30.32
C ARG A 45 21.35 -0.83 -29.12
N GLY A 46 21.26 -1.41 -27.93
CA GLY A 46 22.05 -0.97 -26.79
C GLY A 46 23.41 -1.65 -26.82
N THR A 47 24.46 -0.92 -26.45
CA THR A 47 25.79 -1.52 -26.26
C THR A 47 25.81 -2.11 -24.86
N GLU A 48 26.06 -3.41 -24.78
CA GLU A 48 26.35 -4.06 -23.50
C GLU A 48 27.73 -3.64 -23.03
N ILE A 49 27.79 -3.05 -21.83
CA ILE A 49 29.04 -2.60 -21.24
C ILE A 49 29.25 -3.43 -19.98
N ALA A 50 30.32 -4.24 -19.97
CA ALA A 50 30.84 -4.91 -18.79
C ALA A 50 32.01 -4.09 -18.23
N PRO A 51 31.86 -3.43 -17.07
CA PRO A 51 32.94 -2.72 -16.39
C PRO A 51 34.14 -3.62 -16.04
N PRO A 52 35.35 -3.06 -15.88
CA PRO A 52 36.51 -3.80 -15.40
C PRO A 52 36.33 -4.23 -13.93
N ALA A 53 36.94 -5.34 -13.53
CA ALA A 53 37.04 -5.75 -12.12
C ALA A 53 38.45 -5.45 -11.59
N PRO A 54 38.61 -4.73 -10.46
CA PRO A 54 37.56 -4.12 -9.63
C PRO A 54 36.93 -2.86 -10.26
N VAL A 55 35.61 -2.73 -10.10
CA VAL A 55 34.81 -1.59 -10.60
C VAL A 55 35.00 -0.34 -9.72
N ARG A 56 35.19 0.84 -10.34
CA ARG A 56 35.07 2.15 -9.68
C ARG A 56 33.63 2.65 -9.73
N ILE A 57 32.98 2.74 -8.57
CA ILE A 57 31.54 3.02 -8.43
C ILE A 57 31.34 4.41 -7.84
N LEU A 58 30.61 5.29 -8.54
CA LEU A 58 30.01 6.47 -7.93
C LEU A 58 28.69 6.06 -7.28
N HIS A 59 28.66 6.04 -5.96
CA HIS A 59 27.48 5.67 -5.18
C HIS A 59 26.75 6.90 -4.65
N VAL A 60 25.44 6.95 -4.87
CA VAL A 60 24.53 8.00 -4.40
C VAL A 60 23.38 7.36 -3.63
N GLY A 61 23.21 7.73 -2.37
CA GLY A 61 22.08 7.26 -1.55
C GLY A 61 22.50 6.30 -0.44
N ASN A 62 21.88 5.11 -0.37
CA ASN A 62 21.95 4.23 0.79
C ASN A 62 23.37 3.77 1.19
N VAL A 63 23.94 4.44 2.20
CA VAL A 63 25.32 4.23 2.66
C VAL A 63 25.63 2.80 3.12
N HIS A 64 24.61 2.02 3.48
CA HIS A 64 24.81 0.63 3.91
C HIS A 64 25.36 -0.28 2.81
N LEU A 65 25.26 0.13 1.54
CA LEU A 65 25.82 -0.62 0.41
C LEU A 65 27.34 -0.41 0.23
N VAL A 66 27.88 0.70 0.76
CA VAL A 66 29.26 1.16 0.48
C VAL A 66 30.30 0.17 0.99
N GLU A 67 30.28 -0.13 2.28
CA GLU A 67 31.28 -0.99 2.90
C GLU A 67 31.25 -2.44 2.39
N PRO A 68 30.09 -3.10 2.19
CA PRO A 68 30.07 -4.43 1.60
C PRO A 68 30.60 -4.46 0.15
N LEU A 69 30.39 -3.40 -0.65
CA LEU A 69 31.00 -3.28 -1.99
C LEU A 69 32.52 -3.09 -1.90
N ARG A 70 33.01 -2.24 -0.98
CA ARG A 70 34.46 -2.09 -0.73
C ARG A 70 35.10 -3.42 -0.28
N ALA A 71 34.40 -4.19 0.56
CA ALA A 71 34.85 -5.51 1.01
C ALA A 71 34.87 -6.60 -0.10
N LEU A 72 34.29 -6.32 -1.27
CA LEU A 72 34.42 -7.14 -2.49
C LEU A 72 35.54 -6.65 -3.41
N GLY A 73 36.27 -5.60 -3.01
CA GLY A 73 37.42 -5.06 -3.75
C GLY A 73 37.08 -3.88 -4.67
N HIS A 74 35.82 -3.43 -4.74
CA HIS A 74 35.43 -2.27 -5.53
C HIS A 74 35.93 -0.96 -4.93
N GLU A 75 36.27 0.01 -5.79
CA GLU A 75 36.52 1.39 -5.37
C GLU A 75 35.18 2.12 -5.33
N VAL A 76 34.65 2.41 -4.13
CA VAL A 76 33.35 3.06 -3.97
C VAL A 76 33.52 4.49 -3.48
N ILE A 77 33.10 5.44 -4.31
CA ILE A 77 33.02 6.87 -4.01
C ILE A 77 31.62 7.15 -3.45
N ALA A 78 31.52 7.37 -2.14
CA ALA A 78 30.26 7.68 -1.46
C ALA A 78 29.96 9.19 -1.58
N ALA A 79 29.13 9.58 -2.56
CA ALA A 79 28.93 10.98 -2.93
C ALA A 79 28.53 11.89 -1.76
N PHE A 80 27.66 11.43 -0.86
CA PHE A 80 27.19 12.20 0.28
C PHE A 80 28.23 12.38 1.39
N GLU A 81 29.17 11.46 1.52
CA GLU A 81 30.24 11.54 2.53
C GLU A 81 31.45 12.31 1.98
N GLU A 82 31.82 12.05 0.74
CA GLU A 82 33.05 12.57 0.13
C GLU A 82 32.84 13.92 -0.57
N TYR A 83 31.62 14.22 -1.03
CA TYR A 83 31.28 15.47 -1.72
C TYR A 83 29.99 16.14 -1.19
N PRO A 84 29.85 16.36 0.13
CA PRO A 84 28.62 16.87 0.75
C PRO A 84 28.20 18.27 0.27
N ALA A 85 29.14 19.06 -0.28
CA ALA A 85 28.85 20.37 -0.87
C ALA A 85 28.20 20.29 -2.27
N LEU A 86 28.28 19.14 -2.94
CA LEU A 86 27.75 18.92 -4.29
C LEU A 86 26.57 17.96 -4.31
N ALA A 87 26.47 17.08 -3.31
CA ALA A 87 25.42 16.08 -3.21
C ALA A 87 24.97 15.95 -1.76
N ALA A 88 23.66 16.08 -1.52
CA ALA A 88 23.06 15.91 -0.20
C ALA A 88 21.69 15.23 -0.31
N ALA A 89 21.32 14.48 0.74
CA ALA A 89 20.00 13.87 0.86
C ALA A 89 18.90 14.94 0.84
N GLY A 90 17.81 14.69 0.10
CA GLY A 90 16.67 15.59 0.02
C GLY A 90 16.88 16.84 -0.85
N VAL A 91 18.04 17.02 -1.47
CA VAL A 91 18.31 18.16 -2.37
C VAL A 91 18.65 17.61 -3.76
N PRO A 92 17.84 17.89 -4.80
CA PRO A 92 18.20 17.54 -6.16
C PRO A 92 19.51 18.19 -6.60
N PHE A 93 20.36 17.45 -7.30
CA PHE A 93 21.68 17.95 -7.73
C PHE A 93 22.07 17.44 -9.12
N ASP A 94 22.90 18.22 -9.81
CA ASP A 94 23.40 17.87 -11.15
C ASP A 94 24.57 16.88 -11.02
N VAL A 95 24.35 15.62 -11.41
CA VAL A 95 25.39 14.59 -11.32
C VAL A 95 26.58 14.89 -12.22
N ARG A 96 26.41 15.69 -13.29
CA ARG A 96 27.48 16.05 -14.25
C ARG A 96 28.48 17.01 -13.62
N VAL A 97 28.04 17.83 -12.67
CA VAL A 97 28.92 18.70 -11.89
C VAL A 97 29.80 17.85 -10.98
N LEU A 98 29.21 16.90 -10.26
CA LEU A 98 29.95 15.95 -9.42
C LEU A 98 30.93 15.12 -10.27
N TRP A 99 30.46 14.55 -11.37
CA TRP A 99 31.26 13.70 -12.26
C TRP A 99 32.54 14.37 -12.75
N ARG A 100 32.48 15.66 -13.14
CA ARG A 100 33.65 16.45 -13.58
C ARG A 100 34.65 16.78 -12.48
N ARG A 101 34.25 16.67 -11.20
CA ARG A 101 35.10 16.94 -10.04
C ARG A 101 35.84 15.71 -9.55
N LEU A 102 35.46 14.52 -10.01
CA LEU A 102 36.11 13.28 -9.63
C LEU A 102 37.53 13.23 -10.24
N PRO A 103 38.53 12.76 -9.48
CA PRO A 103 39.92 12.71 -9.95
C PRO A 103 40.13 11.71 -11.10
N ALA A 104 39.25 10.70 -11.19
CA ALA A 104 39.22 9.73 -12.27
C ALA A 104 37.76 9.33 -12.56
N PRO A 105 37.43 8.98 -13.83
CA PRO A 105 36.06 8.64 -14.22
C PRO A 105 35.60 7.32 -13.57
N PRO A 106 34.40 7.28 -12.96
CA PRO A 106 33.78 6.03 -12.52
C PRO A 106 33.39 5.12 -13.69
N ASP A 107 33.39 3.81 -13.43
CA ASP A 107 32.92 2.79 -14.36
C ASP A 107 31.41 2.51 -14.22
N LEU A 108 30.79 2.92 -13.11
CA LEU A 108 29.38 2.71 -12.79
C LEU A 108 28.82 3.87 -11.97
N LEU A 109 27.61 4.32 -12.30
CA LEU A 109 26.77 5.11 -11.40
C LEU A 109 25.76 4.18 -10.71
N LEU A 110 25.84 4.08 -9.39
CA LEU A 110 24.86 3.36 -8.55
C LEU A 110 24.07 4.37 -7.72
N VAL A 111 22.78 4.50 -8.02
CA VAL A 111 21.84 5.26 -7.19
C VAL A 111 21.00 4.27 -6.39
N ALA A 112 20.94 4.43 -5.06
CA ALA A 112 20.17 3.57 -4.19
C ALA A 112 19.28 4.39 -3.27
N ASP A 113 18.00 4.05 -3.24
CA ASP A 113 17.03 4.76 -2.40
C ASP A 113 17.35 4.69 -0.91
N MET A 114 16.94 5.74 -0.19
CA MET A 114 17.13 5.81 1.26
C MET A 114 15.81 5.85 1.99
N LEU A 115 15.82 5.52 3.28
CA LEU A 115 14.69 5.82 4.14
C LEU A 115 14.69 7.32 4.45
N GLY A 116 13.62 8.03 4.07
CA GLY A 116 13.48 9.47 4.32
C GLY A 116 13.83 10.33 3.08
N PRO A 117 14.49 11.49 3.26
CA PRO A 117 14.82 12.38 2.15
C PRO A 117 15.65 11.70 1.06
N GLN A 118 15.17 11.75 -0.18
CA GLN A 118 15.73 11.01 -1.30
C GLN A 118 16.91 11.72 -1.95
N ALA A 119 17.81 10.92 -2.51
CA ALA A 119 18.86 11.38 -3.39
C ALA A 119 18.31 11.42 -4.82
N LEU A 120 18.10 12.63 -5.36
CA LEU A 120 17.55 12.78 -6.70
C LEU A 120 18.58 13.46 -7.62
N PRO A 121 19.64 12.74 -8.07
CA PRO A 121 20.51 13.28 -9.10
C PRO A 121 19.76 13.42 -10.44
N PHE A 122 20.01 14.53 -11.13
CA PHE A 122 19.56 14.80 -12.50
C PHE A 122 20.77 14.97 -13.44
N GLY A 123 20.53 15.01 -14.76
CA GLY A 123 21.58 14.96 -15.78
C GLY A 123 22.14 13.55 -15.99
N LEU A 124 21.31 12.53 -15.71
CA LEU A 124 21.67 11.11 -15.80
C LEU A 124 21.89 10.67 -17.25
N GLU A 125 21.24 11.31 -18.21
CA GLU A 125 21.37 11.08 -19.65
C GLU A 125 22.80 11.33 -20.17
N ASP A 126 23.54 12.24 -19.54
CA ASP A 126 24.89 12.63 -19.96
C ASP A 126 26.00 11.82 -19.25
N VAL A 127 25.65 10.92 -18.34
CA VAL A 127 26.62 10.12 -17.60
C VAL A 127 27.28 9.10 -18.54
N PRO A 128 28.60 9.12 -18.73
CA PRO A 128 29.28 8.24 -19.70
C PRO A 128 29.52 6.81 -19.18
N ALA A 129 28.80 6.37 -18.15
CA ALA A 129 28.88 5.03 -17.56
C ALA A 129 27.50 4.38 -17.43
N PRO A 130 27.39 3.04 -17.31
CA PRO A 130 26.14 2.39 -16.95
C PRO A 130 25.53 2.98 -15.67
N ARG A 131 24.21 3.11 -15.67
CA ARG A 131 23.42 3.69 -14.59
C ARG A 131 22.53 2.63 -14.00
N LEU A 132 22.83 2.25 -12.78
CA LEU A 132 22.11 1.26 -12.00
C LEU A 132 21.31 1.96 -10.90
N TYR A 133 20.02 1.65 -10.83
CA TYR A 133 19.16 2.13 -9.76
C TYR A 133 18.71 0.98 -8.87
N TYR A 134 18.87 1.10 -7.56
CA TYR A 134 18.32 0.16 -6.59
C TYR A 134 17.08 0.77 -5.93
N ALA A 135 15.90 0.38 -6.43
CA ALA A 135 14.60 0.78 -5.93
C ALA A 135 14.27 0.03 -4.62
N ILE A 136 14.22 0.78 -3.54
CA ILE A 136 13.96 0.30 -2.17
C ILE A 136 12.59 0.79 -1.74
N ASP A 137 11.92 0.03 -0.88
CA ASP A 137 10.58 0.36 -0.38
C ASP A 137 9.59 0.65 -1.52
N VAL A 138 9.72 -0.06 -2.65
CA VAL A 138 8.89 0.18 -3.85
C VAL A 138 7.40 0.01 -3.56
N HIS A 139 7.06 -0.80 -2.55
CA HIS A 139 5.70 -0.97 -2.08
C HIS A 139 5.07 0.34 -1.56
N MET A 140 5.87 1.29 -1.09
CA MET A 140 5.47 2.63 -0.68
C MET A 140 5.79 3.72 -1.72
N ASN A 141 6.82 3.49 -2.54
CA ASN A 141 7.44 4.54 -3.36
C ASN A 141 7.23 4.38 -4.88
N PHE A 142 6.55 3.32 -5.33
CA PHE A 142 6.35 3.06 -6.76
C PHE A 142 5.75 4.25 -7.53
N PHE A 143 4.94 5.08 -6.86
CA PHE A 143 4.29 6.24 -7.47
C PHE A 143 5.27 7.22 -8.14
N TRP A 144 6.45 7.45 -7.55
CA TRP A 144 7.50 8.28 -8.14
C TRP A 144 8.61 7.44 -8.77
N GLN A 145 8.97 6.30 -8.17
CA GLN A 145 10.06 5.45 -8.65
C GLN A 145 9.81 4.92 -10.06
N ARG A 146 8.56 4.65 -10.44
CA ARG A 146 8.20 4.23 -11.81
C ARG A 146 8.61 5.26 -12.88
N HIS A 147 8.65 6.55 -12.51
CA HIS A 147 9.11 7.62 -13.37
C HIS A 147 10.63 7.67 -13.34
N TYR A 148 11.23 7.71 -12.15
CA TYR A 148 12.68 7.83 -11.97
C TYR A 148 13.46 6.69 -12.63
N ALA A 149 12.96 5.47 -12.49
CA ALA A 149 13.49 4.24 -13.08
C ALA A 149 13.67 4.29 -14.61
N ARG A 150 12.94 5.16 -15.32
CA ARG A 150 13.09 5.33 -16.77
C ARG A 150 14.45 5.92 -17.17
N LEU A 151 15.11 6.62 -16.25
CA LEU A 151 16.39 7.30 -16.47
C LEU A 151 17.61 6.40 -16.28
N PHE A 152 17.40 5.11 -16.00
CA PHE A 152 18.46 4.15 -15.69
C PHE A 152 18.55 3.04 -16.74
N ASP A 153 19.75 2.46 -16.85
CA ASP A 153 20.01 1.36 -17.77
C ASP A 153 19.46 0.03 -17.24
N LEU A 154 19.52 -0.16 -15.91
CA LEU A 154 18.97 -1.30 -15.20
C LEU A 154 18.45 -0.87 -13.82
N VAL A 155 17.36 -1.50 -13.38
CA VAL A 155 16.80 -1.34 -12.04
C VAL A 155 16.89 -2.65 -11.24
N LEU A 156 17.40 -2.57 -10.03
CA LEU A 156 17.28 -3.62 -9.02
C LEU A 156 16.11 -3.27 -8.11
N VAL A 157 15.28 -4.25 -7.78
CA VAL A 157 14.05 -4.03 -7.02
C VAL A 157 14.10 -4.90 -5.77
N ALA A 158 13.91 -4.30 -4.59
CA ALA A 158 13.91 -5.05 -3.34
C ALA A 158 12.71 -6.02 -3.21
N GLN A 159 11.54 -5.60 -3.69
CA GLN A 159 10.31 -6.38 -3.65
C GLN A 159 10.00 -7.04 -4.99
N LYS A 160 9.98 -8.38 -5.01
CA LYS A 160 9.82 -9.22 -6.20
C LYS A 160 8.57 -8.91 -7.03
N ASP A 161 7.45 -8.66 -6.36
CA ASP A 161 6.14 -8.45 -7.01
C ASP A 161 6.10 -7.21 -7.92
N TYR A 162 7.05 -6.28 -7.74
CA TYR A 162 7.12 -5.04 -8.51
C TYR A 162 8.01 -5.12 -9.75
N VAL A 163 8.84 -6.17 -9.88
CA VAL A 163 9.69 -6.37 -11.07
C VAL A 163 8.88 -6.37 -12.37
N PRO A 164 7.74 -7.09 -12.49
CA PRO A 164 6.94 -7.07 -13.71
C PRO A 164 6.35 -5.69 -14.05
N LEU A 165 6.19 -4.79 -13.07
CA LEU A 165 5.62 -3.46 -13.30
C LEU A 165 6.61 -2.51 -13.96
N PHE A 166 7.89 -2.59 -13.58
CA PHE A 166 8.95 -1.88 -14.30
C PHE A 166 9.11 -2.43 -15.72
N ALA A 167 9.05 -3.76 -15.88
CA ALA A 167 9.13 -4.39 -17.20
C ALA A 167 7.97 -3.94 -18.12
N ALA A 168 6.75 -3.84 -17.59
CA ALA A 168 5.60 -3.32 -18.32
C ALA A 168 5.75 -1.84 -18.73
N ALA A 169 6.55 -1.07 -17.98
CA ALA A 169 6.91 0.31 -18.31
C ALA A 169 8.13 0.42 -19.26
N GLY A 170 8.61 -0.70 -19.82
CA GLY A 170 9.78 -0.73 -20.69
C GLY A 170 11.12 -0.51 -19.98
N VAL A 171 11.15 -0.66 -18.65
CA VAL A 171 12.35 -0.53 -17.83
C VAL A 171 12.89 -1.92 -17.48
N PRO A 172 14.14 -2.26 -17.84
CA PRO A 172 14.76 -3.51 -17.41
C PRO A 172 14.87 -3.54 -15.88
N ALA A 173 14.31 -4.59 -15.27
CA ALA A 173 14.32 -4.75 -13.82
C ALA A 173 14.68 -6.18 -13.40
N ARG A 174 15.42 -6.31 -12.30
CA ARG A 174 15.76 -7.59 -11.67
C ARG A 174 15.46 -7.53 -10.17
N TRP A 175 15.02 -8.66 -9.61
CA TRP A 175 14.83 -8.76 -8.18
C TRP A 175 16.17 -8.89 -7.47
N LEU A 176 16.44 -8.01 -6.49
CA LEU A 176 17.55 -8.15 -5.54
C LEU A 176 17.00 -7.82 -4.15
N PRO A 177 16.68 -8.83 -3.31
CA PRO A 177 16.16 -8.58 -1.97
C PRO A 177 17.28 -8.09 -1.02
N TRP A 178 16.86 -7.64 0.15
CA TRP A 178 17.76 -7.27 1.24
C TRP A 178 18.57 -8.45 1.79
N GLY A 179 19.55 -8.12 2.64
CA GLY A 179 20.34 -9.06 3.42
C GLY A 179 20.72 -8.46 4.78
N ALA A 180 21.20 -9.29 5.69
CA ALA A 180 21.68 -8.82 6.99
C ALA A 180 23.12 -8.28 6.87
N ASP A 181 23.41 -7.11 7.42
CA ASP A 181 24.80 -6.66 7.60
C ASP A 181 25.46 -7.53 8.68
N GLU A 182 26.24 -8.52 8.24
CA GLU A 182 26.84 -9.53 9.10
C GLU A 182 27.84 -8.95 10.11
N ARG A 183 28.33 -7.73 9.89
CA ARG A 183 29.25 -7.04 10.79
C ARG A 183 28.55 -6.62 12.09
N VAL A 184 27.23 -6.40 12.01
CA VAL A 184 26.39 -5.98 13.14
C VAL A 184 25.49 -7.13 13.60
N PHE A 185 24.77 -7.75 12.67
CA PHE A 185 23.79 -8.78 12.94
C PHE A 185 24.42 -10.16 12.79
N HIS A 186 24.85 -10.73 13.90
CA HIS A 186 25.41 -12.07 13.99
C HIS A 186 25.13 -12.65 15.39
N GLU A 187 25.31 -13.96 15.55
CA GLU A 187 25.26 -14.60 16.86
C GLU A 187 26.37 -14.11 17.78
N ARG A 188 26.01 -13.63 18.98
CA ARG A 188 26.95 -13.03 19.95
C ARG A 188 27.28 -13.93 21.14
N GLY A 189 26.80 -15.19 21.16
CA GLY A 189 26.96 -16.09 22.31
C GLY A 189 26.25 -15.63 23.59
N LEU A 190 25.30 -14.69 23.49
CA LEU A 190 24.56 -14.16 24.64
C LEU A 190 23.55 -15.19 25.17
N ARG A 191 23.28 -15.13 26.47
CA ARG A 191 22.18 -15.89 27.07
C ARG A 191 20.84 -15.38 26.51
N ARG A 192 19.99 -16.30 26.07
CA ARG A 192 18.64 -15.99 25.58
C ARG A 192 17.69 -15.68 26.75
N VAL A 193 17.65 -14.42 27.19
CA VAL A 193 16.86 -13.97 28.35
C VAL A 193 15.45 -13.51 28.00
N HIS A 194 15.18 -13.20 26.73
CA HIS A 194 13.84 -12.82 26.29
C HIS A 194 13.16 -13.98 25.55
N ASP A 195 11.94 -14.34 25.97
CA ASP A 195 11.19 -15.42 25.33
C ASP A 195 10.60 -14.99 23.98
N LEU A 196 9.99 -13.81 23.93
CA LEU A 196 9.33 -13.26 22.75
C LEU A 196 9.46 -11.75 22.74
N VAL A 197 10.01 -11.20 21.66
CA VAL A 197 10.22 -9.75 21.51
C VAL A 197 9.67 -9.18 20.22
N PHE A 198 9.36 -7.89 20.24
CA PHE A 198 9.21 -7.06 19.06
C PHE A 198 10.10 -5.82 19.19
N VAL A 199 10.79 -5.43 18.12
CA VAL A 199 11.63 -4.22 18.11
C VAL A 199 11.17 -3.29 17.01
N GLY A 200 10.76 -2.08 17.37
CA GLY A 200 10.31 -1.04 16.46
C GLY A 200 9.07 -0.30 16.96
N THR A 201 8.63 0.70 16.19
CA THR A 201 7.55 1.60 16.58
C THR A 201 6.23 0.86 16.77
N VAL A 202 5.61 1.04 17.95
CA VAL A 202 4.29 0.52 18.31
C VAL A 202 3.41 1.72 18.67
N ASP A 203 2.71 2.23 17.67
CA ASP A 203 1.82 3.37 17.82
C ASP A 203 0.47 3.03 17.15
N PRO A 204 -0.64 2.93 17.90
CA PRO A 204 -1.95 2.65 17.33
C PRO A 204 -2.42 3.68 16.30
N ALA A 205 -1.95 4.93 16.38
CA ALA A 205 -2.36 5.99 15.45
C ALA A 205 -1.72 5.82 14.06
N THR A 206 -0.47 5.37 14.00
CA THR A 206 0.27 5.22 12.73
C THR A 206 0.43 3.77 12.28
N ARG A 207 0.34 2.80 13.19
CA ARG A 207 0.52 1.36 12.95
C ARG A 207 -0.53 0.50 13.70
N PRO A 208 -1.85 0.70 13.45
CA PRO A 208 -2.90 0.04 14.21
C PRO A 208 -2.85 -1.51 14.14
N LYS A 209 -2.60 -2.10 12.96
CA LYS A 209 -2.41 -3.55 12.83
C LYS A 209 -1.30 -4.07 13.75
N ARG A 210 -0.15 -3.40 13.76
CA ARG A 210 1.00 -3.79 14.58
C ARG A 210 0.70 -3.69 16.06
N ALA A 211 0.08 -2.59 16.49
CA ALA A 211 -0.33 -2.42 17.87
C ALA A 211 -1.27 -3.55 18.33
N ALA A 212 -2.23 -3.94 17.49
CA ALA A 212 -3.14 -5.05 17.77
C ALA A 212 -2.41 -6.40 17.90
N VAL A 213 -1.47 -6.71 16.99
CA VAL A 213 -0.64 -7.93 17.06
C VAL A 213 0.20 -7.95 18.35
N VAL A 214 0.90 -6.85 18.63
CA VAL A 214 1.76 -6.73 19.82
C VAL A 214 0.95 -6.90 21.10
N GLU A 215 -0.18 -6.22 21.22
CA GLU A 215 -1.03 -6.32 22.41
C GLU A 215 -1.63 -7.71 22.59
N CYS A 216 -2.06 -8.33 21.48
CA CYS A 216 -2.56 -9.69 21.45
C CYS A 216 -1.53 -10.70 22.03
N LEU A 217 -0.27 -10.59 21.61
CA LEU A 217 0.79 -11.48 22.08
C LEU A 217 1.31 -11.09 23.47
N ARG A 218 1.31 -9.80 23.81
CA ARG A 218 1.69 -9.30 25.15
C ARG A 218 0.80 -9.89 26.22
N ARG A 219 -0.53 -9.83 26.05
CA ARG A 219 -1.50 -10.38 27.01
C ARG A 219 -1.39 -11.90 27.20
N ARG A 220 -1.02 -12.63 26.14
CA ARG A 220 -1.05 -14.11 26.12
C ARG A 220 0.29 -14.76 26.43
N PHE A 221 1.38 -14.11 26.08
CA PHE A 221 2.73 -14.70 26.11
C PHE A 221 3.79 -13.77 26.70
N GLY A 222 3.42 -12.58 27.21
CA GLY A 222 4.37 -11.67 27.82
C GLY A 222 5.38 -11.06 26.84
N LEU A 223 4.97 -10.83 25.58
CA LEU A 223 5.82 -10.20 24.56
C LEU A 223 6.41 -8.88 25.07
N ALA A 224 7.74 -8.77 25.03
CA ALA A 224 8.48 -7.56 25.37
C ALA A 224 8.75 -6.70 24.12
N THR A 225 8.78 -5.39 24.29
CA THR A 225 8.94 -4.42 23.21
C THR A 225 10.15 -3.53 23.45
N PHE A 226 10.85 -3.17 22.37
CA PHE A 226 11.98 -2.22 22.41
C PHE A 226 11.88 -1.23 21.27
N GLY A 227 12.25 0.03 21.52
CA GLY A 227 12.17 1.11 20.54
C GLY A 227 10.76 1.42 20.04
N GLU A 228 9.80 1.44 20.95
CA GLU A 228 8.37 1.63 20.65
C GLU A 228 8.03 3.00 20.03
N SER A 229 8.92 3.98 20.14
CA SER A 229 8.74 5.33 19.61
C SER A 229 9.98 5.84 18.88
N VAL A 230 9.83 6.92 18.11
CA VAL A 230 10.94 7.58 17.41
C VAL A 230 12.05 7.98 18.39
N GLY A 231 11.69 8.49 19.58
CA GLY A 231 12.66 8.92 20.59
C GLY A 231 13.34 7.78 21.37
N THR A 232 12.85 6.54 21.26
CA THR A 232 13.42 5.36 21.95
C THR A 232 14.04 4.37 20.97
N ARG A 233 14.17 4.75 19.70
CA ARG A 233 14.65 3.88 18.63
C ARG A 233 16.06 3.39 18.94
N LEU A 234 16.24 2.08 18.87
CA LEU A 234 17.53 1.45 19.10
C LEU A 234 18.50 1.73 17.95
N SER A 235 19.77 1.88 18.29
CA SER A 235 20.87 1.71 17.34
C SER A 235 20.90 0.28 16.80
N TRP A 236 21.63 0.08 15.71
CA TRP A 236 21.82 -1.23 15.10
C TRP A 236 22.49 -2.23 16.05
N GLU A 237 23.49 -1.79 16.83
CA GLU A 237 24.17 -2.62 17.83
C GLU A 237 23.25 -3.04 18.98
N GLU A 238 22.46 -2.12 19.51
CA GLU A 238 21.47 -2.43 20.56
C GLU A 238 20.40 -3.39 20.04
N MET A 239 19.91 -3.17 18.82
CA MET A 239 18.95 -4.05 18.17
C MET A 239 19.51 -5.47 17.97
N ALA A 240 20.75 -5.59 17.48
CA ALA A 240 21.42 -6.87 17.32
C ALA A 240 21.62 -7.59 18.67
N ALA A 241 21.95 -6.87 19.74
CA ALA A 241 22.06 -7.42 21.09
C ALA A 241 20.70 -7.94 21.61
N VAL A 242 19.61 -7.21 21.38
CA VAL A 242 18.25 -7.66 21.71
C VAL A 242 17.91 -8.94 20.94
N PHE A 243 18.15 -9.02 19.63
CA PHE A 243 17.90 -10.25 18.88
C PHE A 243 18.77 -11.41 19.34
N ALA A 244 20.07 -11.18 19.56
CA ALA A 244 21.01 -12.20 20.01
C ALA A 244 20.71 -12.72 21.43
N SER A 245 19.93 -11.97 22.23
CA SER A 245 19.45 -12.37 23.55
C SER A 245 17.98 -12.81 23.57
N SER A 246 17.34 -12.94 22.41
CA SER A 246 15.94 -13.35 22.27
C SER A 246 15.79 -14.76 21.70
N LYS A 247 14.81 -15.52 22.20
CA LYS A 247 14.43 -16.83 21.68
C LYS A 247 13.56 -16.69 20.42
N ILE A 248 12.56 -15.80 20.47
CA ILE A 248 11.63 -15.53 19.36
C ILE A 248 11.58 -14.03 19.09
N VAL A 249 11.67 -13.65 17.83
CA VAL A 249 11.48 -12.27 17.36
C VAL A 249 10.26 -12.22 16.45
N LEU A 250 9.31 -11.35 16.78
CA LEU A 250 8.15 -11.06 15.94
C LEU A 250 8.53 -10.06 14.84
N ASN A 251 8.04 -10.32 13.62
CA ASN A 251 8.06 -9.37 12.52
C ASN A 251 6.65 -9.19 11.92
N GLU A 252 6.31 -7.94 11.63
CA GLU A 252 5.08 -7.52 10.96
C GLU A 252 5.49 -6.67 9.75
N ALA A 253 4.87 -6.93 8.61
CA ALA A 253 5.22 -6.35 7.33
C ALA A 253 4.16 -5.35 6.85
N ILE A 254 4.61 -4.18 6.40
CA ILE A 254 3.75 -3.22 5.71
C ILE A 254 3.58 -3.70 4.27
N LEU A 255 2.34 -3.78 3.79
CA LEU A 255 2.04 -4.10 2.38
C LEU A 255 2.75 -5.38 1.85
N GLY A 256 2.99 -6.36 2.73
CA GLY A 256 3.70 -7.59 2.36
C GLY A 256 5.17 -7.35 1.99
N ASP A 257 5.83 -6.39 2.64
CA ASP A 257 7.25 -6.14 2.47
C ASP A 257 8.13 -7.27 3.02
N LEU A 258 9.15 -7.66 2.24
CA LEU A 258 10.27 -8.48 2.69
C LEU A 258 11.35 -7.57 3.31
N ASN A 259 11.08 -7.13 4.53
CA ASN A 259 11.90 -6.14 5.25
C ASN A 259 13.20 -6.73 5.81
N PHE A 260 14.10 -5.84 6.26
CA PHE A 260 15.38 -6.20 6.88
C PHE A 260 15.25 -7.14 8.07
N ARG A 261 14.18 -7.00 8.87
CA ARG A 261 13.99 -7.75 10.11
C ARG A 261 13.98 -9.25 9.87
N VAL A 262 13.52 -9.68 8.70
CA VAL A 262 13.55 -11.09 8.31
C VAL A 262 14.97 -11.64 8.38
N PHE A 263 15.94 -10.90 7.85
CA PHE A 263 17.34 -11.32 7.82
C PHE A 263 18.05 -11.06 9.15
N GLU A 264 17.88 -9.87 9.72
CA GLU A 264 18.59 -9.42 10.93
C GLU A 264 18.33 -10.31 12.15
N ALA A 265 17.06 -10.65 12.41
CA ALA A 265 16.70 -11.45 13.57
C ALA A 265 17.25 -12.88 13.48
N MET A 266 17.15 -13.49 12.29
CA MET A 266 17.67 -14.82 12.04
C MET A 266 19.20 -14.85 12.07
N ALA A 267 19.88 -13.81 11.54
CA ALA A 267 21.34 -13.70 11.60
C ALA A 267 21.87 -13.70 13.06
N CYS A 268 21.10 -13.13 13.99
CA CYS A 268 21.38 -13.15 15.42
C CYS A 268 20.98 -14.47 16.13
N GLY A 269 20.52 -15.49 15.40
CA GLY A 269 20.16 -16.81 15.93
C GLY A 269 18.84 -16.88 16.70
N ALA A 270 17.94 -15.92 16.52
CA ALA A 270 16.58 -16.00 17.06
C ALA A 270 15.65 -16.71 16.07
N LEU A 271 14.63 -17.40 16.56
CA LEU A 271 13.53 -17.82 15.70
C LEU A 271 12.74 -16.58 15.27
N LEU A 272 12.66 -16.34 13.97
CA LEU A 272 11.75 -15.34 13.42
C LEU A 272 10.33 -15.90 13.30
N VAL A 273 9.35 -15.19 13.85
CA VAL A 273 7.92 -15.36 13.57
C VAL A 273 7.46 -14.16 12.75
N THR A 274 7.18 -14.34 11.47
CA THR A 274 6.86 -13.25 10.53
C THR A 274 5.50 -13.43 9.89
N GLU A 275 4.85 -12.32 9.50
CA GLU A 275 3.66 -12.39 8.64
C GLU A 275 3.96 -13.15 7.34
N ARG A 276 2.92 -13.77 6.79
CA ARG A 276 2.96 -14.39 5.47
C ARG A 276 3.18 -13.33 4.40
N ILE A 277 4.34 -13.41 3.77
CA ILE A 277 4.78 -12.49 2.73
C ILE A 277 4.88 -13.27 1.42
N ASP A 278 3.99 -12.99 0.46
CA ASP A 278 4.01 -13.60 -0.88
C ASP A 278 5.12 -13.00 -1.78
N ASN A 279 5.74 -11.92 -1.32
CA ASN A 279 6.69 -11.09 -2.05
C ASN A 279 8.15 -11.57 -1.91
N GLY A 280 8.39 -12.83 -2.30
CA GLY A 280 9.74 -13.41 -2.34
C GLY A 280 10.21 -14.14 -1.08
N LEU A 281 9.46 -14.12 0.03
CA LEU A 281 9.87 -14.80 1.27
C LEU A 281 10.07 -16.31 1.03
N LEU A 282 9.12 -16.96 0.36
CA LEU A 282 9.14 -18.40 0.09
C LEU A 282 10.15 -18.82 -1.00
N ASP A 283 10.71 -17.86 -1.73
CA ASP A 283 11.83 -18.10 -2.65
C ASP A 283 13.16 -18.18 -1.91
N LEU A 284 13.25 -17.58 -0.71
CA LEU A 284 14.46 -17.54 0.11
C LEU A 284 14.42 -18.52 1.28
N PHE A 285 13.24 -18.74 1.87
CA PHE A 285 13.09 -19.48 3.12
C PHE A 285 11.92 -20.45 3.12
N THR A 286 12.10 -21.59 3.80
CA THR A 286 11.07 -22.61 4.00
C THR A 286 10.42 -22.46 5.39
N PRO A 287 9.10 -22.19 5.48
CA PRO A 287 8.39 -22.14 6.77
C PRO A 287 8.47 -23.46 7.54
N GLY A 288 8.73 -23.39 8.84
CA GLY A 288 8.95 -24.56 9.71
C GLY A 288 10.36 -25.16 9.65
N GLU A 289 11.20 -24.66 8.74
CA GLU A 289 12.61 -25.05 8.62
C GLU A 289 13.55 -23.90 8.94
N HIS A 290 13.35 -22.71 8.35
CA HIS A 290 14.18 -21.52 8.59
C HIS A 290 13.51 -20.49 9.51
N LEU A 291 12.18 -20.39 9.46
CA LEU A 291 11.38 -19.41 10.18
C LEU A 291 9.96 -19.90 10.39
N ALA A 292 9.19 -19.22 11.23
CA ALA A 292 7.76 -19.42 11.38
C ALA A 292 6.98 -18.33 10.66
N VAL A 293 5.87 -18.71 10.02
CA VAL A 293 4.99 -17.78 9.30
C VAL A 293 3.60 -17.77 9.91
N TYR A 294 3.00 -16.60 10.05
CA TYR A 294 1.63 -16.44 10.52
C TYR A 294 0.76 -15.56 9.61
N GLY A 295 -0.55 -15.65 9.83
CA GLY A 295 -1.58 -14.74 9.40
C GLY A 295 -2.68 -14.61 10.46
N PRO A 296 -3.80 -13.96 10.13
CA PRO A 296 -4.88 -13.69 11.09
C PRO A 296 -5.43 -14.95 11.77
N ASP A 297 -5.46 -16.08 11.08
CA ASP A 297 -6.08 -17.31 11.59
C ASP A 297 -5.14 -18.15 12.48
N ASP A 298 -3.83 -17.95 12.39
CA ASP A 298 -2.84 -18.86 13.00
C ASP A 298 -1.74 -18.16 13.83
N LEU A 299 -1.75 -16.83 13.98
CA LEU A 299 -0.82 -16.08 14.84
C LEU A 299 -0.68 -16.67 16.24
N VAL A 300 -1.80 -16.84 16.94
CA VAL A 300 -1.80 -17.28 18.35
C VAL A 300 -1.39 -18.75 18.47
N PRO A 301 -1.95 -19.70 17.68
CA PRO A 301 -1.46 -21.08 17.65
C PRO A 301 0.03 -21.21 17.32
N GLN A 302 0.54 -20.45 16.34
CA GLN A 302 1.95 -20.49 15.93
C GLN A 302 2.87 -20.06 17.08
N VAL A 303 2.59 -18.92 17.71
CA VAL A 303 3.40 -18.44 18.83
C VAL A 303 3.31 -19.39 20.03
N ALA A 304 2.10 -19.88 20.36
CA ALA A 304 1.92 -20.84 21.45
C ALA A 304 2.74 -22.13 21.27
N HIS A 305 2.85 -22.61 20.03
CA HIS A 305 3.65 -23.79 19.71
C HIS A 305 5.14 -23.53 19.96
N TYR A 306 5.73 -22.51 19.34
CA TYR A 306 7.18 -22.27 19.44
C TYR A 306 7.64 -21.79 20.81
N VAL A 307 6.77 -21.14 21.60
CA VAL A 307 7.07 -20.82 23.00
C VAL A 307 7.29 -22.10 23.83
N ARG A 308 6.60 -23.21 23.50
CA ARG A 308 6.69 -24.48 24.23
C ARG A 308 7.67 -25.49 23.62
N ALA A 309 7.95 -25.38 22.33
CA ALA A 309 8.72 -26.36 21.57
C ALA A 309 10.23 -26.02 21.56
N ASP A 310 10.92 -26.15 22.69
CA ASP A 310 12.31 -25.69 22.87
C ASP A 310 13.31 -26.26 21.84
N ALA A 311 13.34 -27.58 21.67
CA ALA A 311 14.25 -28.24 20.74
C ALA A 311 13.94 -27.89 19.27
N GLU A 312 12.66 -27.87 18.91
CA GLU A 312 12.22 -27.51 17.56
C GLU A 312 12.52 -26.05 17.24
N ARG A 313 12.20 -25.13 18.18
CA ARG A 313 12.52 -23.71 18.05
C ARG A 313 14.01 -23.48 17.85
N ALA A 314 14.86 -24.14 18.64
CA ALA A 314 16.32 -24.02 18.52
C ALA A 314 16.82 -24.54 17.16
N ARG A 315 16.28 -25.67 16.68
CA ARG A 315 16.59 -26.22 15.35
C ARG A 315 16.20 -25.25 14.24
N VAL A 316 14.97 -24.72 14.24
CA VAL A 316 14.49 -23.80 13.21
C VAL A 316 15.29 -22.49 13.22
N ALA A 317 15.58 -21.95 14.41
CA ALA A 317 16.41 -20.76 14.56
C ALA A 317 17.84 -20.97 14.02
N ALA A 318 18.47 -22.12 14.33
CA ALA A 318 19.81 -22.44 13.84
C ALA A 318 19.85 -22.58 12.32
N ASN A 319 18.86 -23.27 11.74
CA ASN A 319 18.73 -23.41 10.29
C ASN A 319 18.52 -22.04 9.60
N GLY A 320 17.66 -21.17 10.16
CA GLY A 320 17.45 -19.81 9.66
C GLY A 320 18.73 -18.97 9.72
N ALA A 321 19.45 -19.03 10.84
CA ALA A 321 20.73 -18.33 11.01
C ALA A 321 21.79 -18.81 10.02
N GLN A 322 21.89 -20.11 9.79
CA GLN A 322 22.79 -20.71 8.81
C GLN A 322 22.44 -20.24 7.39
N ALA A 323 21.16 -20.32 6.99
CA ALA A 323 20.71 -19.86 5.67
C ALA A 323 21.06 -18.38 5.42
N VAL A 324 20.86 -17.52 6.43
CA VAL A 324 21.23 -16.10 6.29
C VAL A 324 22.74 -15.92 6.15
N ARG A 325 23.53 -16.60 6.98
CA ARG A 325 24.99 -16.53 6.96
C ARG A 325 25.60 -16.98 5.63
N GLU A 326 25.02 -18.02 5.01
CA GLU A 326 25.55 -18.61 3.78
C GLU A 326 25.08 -17.86 2.52
N HIS A 327 23.87 -17.29 2.53
CA HIS A 327 23.23 -16.85 1.28
C HIS A 327 22.57 -15.47 1.33
N HIS A 328 22.36 -14.89 2.51
CA HIS A 328 21.54 -13.68 2.66
C HIS A 328 22.18 -12.60 3.53
N THR A 329 23.51 -12.55 3.55
CA THR A 329 24.24 -11.39 4.08
C THR A 329 24.22 -10.23 3.08
N LEU A 330 24.46 -9.01 3.56
CA LEU A 330 24.54 -7.84 2.70
C LEU A 330 25.73 -7.95 1.75
N ARG A 331 26.85 -8.55 2.18
CA ARG A 331 27.97 -8.89 1.28
C ARG A 331 27.54 -9.85 0.17
N ALA A 332 26.74 -10.88 0.47
CA ALA A 332 26.22 -11.78 -0.56
C ALA A 332 25.29 -11.05 -1.56
N ARG A 333 24.49 -10.09 -1.09
CA ARG A 333 23.67 -9.23 -1.98
C ARG A 333 24.53 -8.34 -2.87
N MET A 334 25.57 -7.73 -2.32
CA MET A 334 26.48 -6.92 -3.12
C MET A 334 27.28 -7.77 -4.11
N ALA A 335 27.64 -9.01 -3.76
CA ALA A 335 28.27 -9.94 -4.71
C ALA A 335 27.33 -10.29 -5.87
N ALA A 336 26.03 -10.49 -5.61
CA ALA A 336 25.03 -10.69 -6.66
C ALA A 336 24.86 -9.45 -7.54
N LEU A 337 24.91 -8.24 -6.95
CA LEU A 337 24.92 -6.98 -7.71
C LEU A 337 26.18 -6.88 -8.58
N SER A 338 27.37 -7.16 -8.04
CA SER A 338 28.63 -7.16 -8.79
C SER A 338 28.58 -8.14 -9.96
N ALA A 339 28.04 -9.35 -9.76
CA ALA A 339 27.86 -10.32 -10.83
C ALA A 339 26.92 -9.80 -11.95
N VAL A 340 25.89 -9.01 -11.60
CA VAL A 340 25.03 -8.34 -12.59
C VAL A 340 25.79 -7.28 -13.38
N VAL A 341 26.69 -6.53 -12.72
CA VAL A 341 27.53 -5.52 -13.36
C VAL A 341 28.56 -6.17 -14.28
N GLU A 342 29.26 -7.20 -13.81
CA GLU A 342 30.25 -7.98 -14.56
C GLU A 342 29.67 -8.69 -15.78
N ALA A 343 28.42 -9.17 -15.67
CA ALA A 343 27.70 -9.76 -16.81
C ALA A 343 27.38 -8.74 -17.92
N GLY A 344 27.50 -7.44 -17.63
CA GLY A 344 27.21 -6.36 -18.56
C GLY A 344 25.84 -5.72 -18.37
N ILE A 345 25.80 -4.41 -18.55
CA ILE A 345 24.57 -3.62 -18.53
C ILE A 345 24.39 -2.98 -19.91
N VAL A 346 23.22 -3.21 -20.51
CA VAL A 346 22.84 -2.64 -21.81
C VAL A 346 22.51 -1.16 -21.64
N ARG A 347 23.31 -0.27 -22.24
CA ARG A 347 23.04 1.18 -22.24
C ARG A 347 21.75 1.51 -22.97
N ARG A 348 20.96 2.40 -22.37
CA ARG A 348 19.70 2.92 -22.90
C ARG A 348 19.86 4.41 -23.22
N ASP A 349 19.39 4.80 -24.40
CA ASP A 349 19.08 6.20 -24.66
C ASP A 349 17.80 6.57 -23.92
N VAL A 350 17.91 7.53 -23.01
CA VAL A 350 16.82 8.02 -22.15
C VAL A 350 16.50 9.48 -22.41
N ALA A 351 17.17 10.14 -23.38
CA ALA A 351 17.08 11.59 -23.58
C ALA A 351 15.63 12.07 -23.78
N ALA A 352 14.84 11.32 -24.57
CA ALA A 352 13.42 11.61 -24.80
C ALA A 352 12.55 11.48 -23.54
N ASP A 353 12.98 10.70 -22.54
CA ASP A 353 12.23 10.48 -21.31
C ASP A 353 12.53 11.53 -20.23
N VAL A 354 13.65 12.27 -20.33
CA VAL A 354 14.19 13.10 -19.24
C VAL A 354 13.16 14.07 -18.69
N SER A 355 12.61 14.95 -19.54
CA SER A 355 11.72 16.03 -19.09
C SER A 355 10.51 15.50 -18.30
N LEU A 356 9.88 14.43 -18.80
CA LEU A 356 8.72 13.81 -18.14
C LEU A 356 9.13 13.02 -16.91
N ALA A 357 10.10 12.09 -17.05
CA ALA A 357 10.47 11.16 -15.99
C ALA A 357 11.09 11.88 -14.78
N TRP A 358 12.00 12.82 -15.03
CA TRP A 358 12.60 13.64 -13.97
C TRP A 358 11.58 14.61 -13.38
N GLY A 359 10.82 15.32 -14.22
CA GLY A 359 9.81 16.27 -13.77
C GLY A 359 8.75 15.63 -12.87
N MET A 360 8.21 14.47 -13.26
CA MET A 360 7.26 13.71 -12.45
C MET A 360 7.88 13.19 -11.16
N THR A 361 9.14 12.72 -11.22
CA THR A 361 9.87 12.28 -10.03
C THR A 361 10.01 13.40 -9.02
N ALA A 362 10.51 14.56 -9.47
CA ALA A 362 10.74 15.73 -8.63
C ALA A 362 9.42 16.28 -8.05
N HIS A 363 8.36 16.38 -8.87
CA HIS A 363 7.02 16.77 -8.41
C HIS A 363 6.51 15.85 -7.32
N LEU A 364 6.45 14.55 -7.58
CA LEU A 364 5.87 13.58 -6.67
C LEU A 364 6.71 13.40 -5.40
N ALA A 365 8.04 13.52 -5.49
CA ALA A 365 8.91 13.55 -4.32
C ALA A 365 8.63 14.78 -3.44
N ALA A 366 8.47 15.97 -4.04
CA ALA A 366 8.12 17.19 -3.30
C ALA A 366 6.73 17.08 -2.64
N VAL A 367 5.72 16.55 -3.35
CA VAL A 367 4.35 16.29 -2.81
C VAL A 367 4.40 15.50 -1.50
N ARG A 368 5.31 14.53 -1.38
CA ARG A 368 5.43 13.65 -0.22
C ARG A 368 6.51 14.06 0.78
N GLY A 369 7.14 15.23 0.61
CA GLY A 369 8.21 15.71 1.50
C GLY A 369 9.49 14.87 1.44
N LEU A 370 9.70 14.15 0.33
CA LEU A 370 10.90 13.34 0.09
C LEU A 370 12.07 14.20 -0.40
N ALA A 371 11.83 15.45 -0.78
CA ALA A 371 12.85 16.40 -1.17
C ALA A 371 12.45 17.82 -0.75
N SER A 372 13.44 18.70 -0.62
CA SER A 372 13.25 20.11 -0.27
C SER A 372 12.41 20.80 -1.34
N ALA A 373 11.20 21.19 -0.96
CA ALA A 373 10.24 21.83 -1.86
C ALA A 373 10.80 23.11 -2.50
N ALA A 374 11.53 23.91 -1.72
CA ALA A 374 12.07 25.20 -2.16
C ALA A 374 12.98 25.10 -3.40
N VAL A 375 13.70 23.98 -3.56
CA VAL A 375 14.59 23.74 -4.70
C VAL A 375 13.95 22.79 -5.72
N THR A 376 13.21 21.80 -5.24
CA THR A 376 12.67 20.73 -6.08
C THR A 376 11.49 21.19 -6.92
N VAL A 377 10.59 22.01 -6.37
CA VAL A 377 9.37 22.46 -7.07
C VAL A 377 9.70 23.31 -8.30
N PRO A 378 10.58 24.34 -8.24
CA PRO A 378 10.97 25.08 -9.43
C PRO A 378 11.63 24.22 -10.51
N ALA A 379 12.51 23.28 -10.10
CA ALA A 379 13.17 22.35 -11.01
C ALA A 379 12.16 21.40 -11.69
N ALA A 380 11.20 20.87 -10.92
CA ALA A 380 10.11 20.06 -11.43
C ALA A 380 9.26 20.84 -12.44
N ALA A 381 8.88 22.08 -12.11
CA ALA A 381 8.06 22.94 -12.98
C ALA A 381 8.72 23.19 -14.34
N SER A 382 10.03 23.48 -14.35
CA SER A 382 10.77 23.69 -15.60
C SER A 382 10.79 22.42 -16.47
N SER A 383 11.08 21.27 -15.85
CA SER A 383 11.12 19.98 -16.54
C SER A 383 9.73 19.56 -17.07
N LEU A 384 8.68 19.75 -16.26
CA LEU A 384 7.31 19.41 -16.62
C LEU A 384 6.75 20.33 -17.70
N ARG A 385 7.14 21.60 -17.72
CA ARG A 385 6.80 22.52 -18.82
C ARG A 385 7.40 22.04 -20.14
N ALA A 386 8.68 21.72 -20.16
CA ALA A 386 9.32 21.17 -21.36
C ALA A 386 8.65 19.87 -21.84
N ALA A 387 8.18 19.02 -20.93
CA ALA A 387 7.42 17.81 -21.29
C ALA A 387 6.01 18.13 -21.81
N ALA A 388 5.29 19.06 -21.17
CA ALA A 388 3.97 19.51 -21.61
C ALA A 388 4.01 20.16 -23.00
N ASP A 389 4.99 21.02 -23.25
CA ASP A 389 5.22 21.66 -24.55
C ASP A 389 5.55 20.63 -25.64
N ALA A 390 6.11 19.47 -25.25
CA ALA A 390 6.36 18.32 -26.13
C ALA A 390 5.14 17.39 -26.32
N GLY A 391 3.98 17.72 -25.74
CA GLY A 391 2.74 16.97 -25.89
C GLY A 391 2.43 15.96 -24.78
N GLU A 392 3.18 15.96 -23.67
CA GLU A 392 2.94 15.03 -22.55
C GLU A 392 1.84 15.57 -21.62
N ALA A 393 0.59 15.20 -21.89
CA ALA A 393 -0.58 15.66 -21.14
C ALA A 393 -0.51 15.36 -19.63
N GLU A 394 0.10 14.25 -19.21
CA GLU A 394 0.33 13.95 -17.78
C GLU A 394 1.27 14.95 -17.09
N ALA A 395 2.29 15.45 -17.82
CA ALA A 395 3.17 16.50 -17.31
C ALA A 395 2.42 17.82 -17.14
N ALA A 396 1.51 18.13 -18.06
CA ALA A 396 0.65 19.32 -17.98
C ALA A 396 -0.25 19.28 -16.73
N VAL A 397 -0.81 18.12 -16.36
CA VAL A 397 -1.58 17.99 -15.11
C VAL A 397 -0.70 18.21 -13.87
N ALA A 398 0.50 17.63 -13.83
CA ALA A 398 1.43 17.85 -12.73
C ALA A 398 1.91 19.31 -12.63
N LEU A 399 2.17 19.95 -13.78
CA LEU A 399 2.51 21.38 -13.84
C LEU A 399 1.35 22.25 -13.35
N ALA A 400 0.11 21.91 -13.68
CA ALA A 400 -1.05 22.61 -13.17
C ALA A 400 -1.14 22.53 -11.63
N GLU A 401 -0.86 21.37 -11.02
CA GLU A 401 -0.79 21.25 -9.56
C GLU A 401 0.27 22.19 -8.95
N ILE A 402 1.45 22.30 -9.57
CA ILE A 402 2.51 23.24 -9.16
C ILE A 402 2.02 24.70 -9.27
N LEU A 403 1.39 25.05 -10.39
CA LEU A 403 0.87 26.39 -10.62
C LEU A 403 -0.22 26.76 -9.60
N LEU A 404 -1.00 25.78 -9.13
CA LEU A 404 -1.96 25.98 -8.04
C LEU A 404 -1.29 26.27 -6.70
N TRP A 405 -0.16 25.63 -6.38
CA TRP A 405 0.62 26.00 -5.18
C TRP A 405 1.14 27.44 -5.23
N ALA A 406 1.34 27.97 -6.43
CA ALA A 406 1.73 29.35 -6.67
C ALA A 406 0.52 30.30 -6.86
N GLU A 407 -0.71 29.83 -6.61
CA GLU A 407 -1.97 30.57 -6.78
C GLU A 407 -2.23 31.07 -8.23
N GLN A 408 -1.58 30.47 -9.24
CA GLN A 408 -1.68 30.84 -10.64
C GLN A 408 -2.81 30.09 -11.37
N HIS A 409 -4.05 30.25 -10.90
CA HIS A 409 -5.23 29.53 -11.42
C HIS A 409 -5.41 29.64 -12.94
N SER A 410 -5.27 30.85 -13.50
CA SER A 410 -5.44 31.06 -14.95
C SER A 410 -4.38 30.34 -15.78
N ALA A 411 -3.13 30.30 -15.30
CA ALA A 411 -2.05 29.58 -15.98
C ALA A 411 -2.26 28.06 -15.88
N ALA A 412 -2.72 27.57 -14.73
CA ALA A 412 -3.07 26.16 -14.55
C ALA A 412 -4.19 25.74 -15.52
N LEU A 413 -5.26 26.54 -15.65
CA LEU A 413 -6.35 26.28 -16.58
C LEU A 413 -5.90 26.30 -18.05
N ALA A 414 -5.00 27.20 -18.43
CA ALA A 414 -4.45 27.27 -19.79
C ALA A 414 -3.67 25.99 -20.14
N VAL A 415 -2.75 25.56 -19.26
CA VAL A 415 -1.98 24.31 -19.45
C VAL A 415 -2.91 23.10 -19.52
N LEU A 416 -3.97 23.05 -18.70
CA LEU A 416 -4.96 21.97 -18.74
C LEU A 416 -5.85 22.02 -19.99
N ALA A 417 -6.09 23.19 -20.58
CA ALA A 417 -6.82 23.29 -21.84
C ALA A 417 -6.04 22.63 -22.98
N GLU A 418 -4.75 22.98 -23.12
CA GLU A 418 -3.86 22.37 -24.11
C GLU A 418 -3.75 20.84 -23.92
N ALA A 419 -3.62 20.37 -22.68
CA ALA A 419 -3.56 18.94 -22.37
C ALA A 419 -4.81 18.18 -22.82
N ARG A 420 -5.99 18.80 -22.67
CA ARG A 420 -7.28 18.21 -23.08
C ARG A 420 -7.48 18.21 -24.58
N GLU A 421 -6.90 19.16 -25.30
CA GLU A 421 -6.90 19.16 -26.77
C GLU A 421 -5.97 18.06 -27.31
N GLN A 422 -4.81 17.89 -26.70
CA GLN A 422 -3.81 16.89 -27.11
C GLN A 422 -4.23 15.45 -26.78
N GLU A 423 -4.70 15.21 -25.55
CA GLU A 423 -5.12 13.88 -25.07
C GLU A 423 -6.50 13.98 -24.39
N PRO A 424 -7.60 14.13 -25.15
CA PRO A 424 -8.94 14.33 -24.60
C PRO A 424 -9.44 13.16 -23.74
N THR A 425 -8.88 11.96 -23.93
CA THR A 425 -9.21 10.76 -23.15
C THR A 425 -8.63 10.79 -21.72
N LEU A 426 -7.72 11.72 -21.41
CA LEU A 426 -7.14 11.87 -20.08
C LEU A 426 -8.11 12.57 -19.12
N VAL A 427 -9.01 11.79 -18.51
CA VAL A 427 -10.03 12.28 -17.55
C VAL A 427 -9.48 13.17 -16.44
N ARG A 428 -8.25 12.92 -15.96
CA ARG A 428 -7.67 13.70 -14.87
C ARG A 428 -7.45 15.18 -15.24
N ALA A 429 -7.13 15.48 -16.50
CA ALA A 429 -6.99 16.86 -16.95
C ALA A 429 -8.32 17.62 -16.89
N TRP A 430 -9.42 16.96 -17.24
CA TRP A 430 -10.78 17.51 -17.12
C TRP A 430 -11.19 17.73 -15.66
N PHE A 431 -10.91 16.74 -14.80
CA PHE A 431 -11.33 16.77 -13.40
C PHE A 431 -10.58 17.82 -12.59
N VAL A 432 -9.26 17.97 -12.82
CA VAL A 432 -8.48 19.03 -12.17
C VAL A 432 -8.96 20.41 -12.65
N ALA A 433 -9.22 20.58 -13.95
CA ALA A 433 -9.78 21.85 -14.46
C ALA A 433 -11.14 22.16 -13.84
N ALA A 434 -12.04 21.17 -13.75
CA ALA A 434 -13.34 21.33 -13.13
C ALA A 434 -13.24 21.73 -11.65
N GLU A 435 -12.32 21.13 -10.90
CA GLU A 435 -12.11 21.46 -9.50
C GLU A 435 -11.57 22.90 -9.32
N ILE A 436 -10.70 23.36 -10.21
CA ILE A 436 -10.24 24.76 -10.21
C ILE A 436 -11.42 25.70 -10.47
N GLU A 437 -12.21 25.44 -11.51
CA GLU A 437 -13.38 26.26 -11.87
C GLU A 437 -14.41 26.32 -10.74
N ARG A 438 -14.66 25.17 -10.08
CA ARG A 438 -15.55 25.10 -8.92
C ARG A 438 -15.10 26.01 -7.79
N ARG A 439 -13.80 26.00 -7.44
CA ARG A 439 -13.22 26.87 -6.40
C ARG A 439 -13.32 28.35 -6.72
N LEU A 440 -13.31 28.70 -8.00
CA LEU A 440 -13.52 30.07 -8.48
C LEU A 440 -14.99 30.48 -8.51
N GLY A 441 -15.91 29.65 -7.98
CA GLY A 441 -17.35 29.91 -7.94
C GLY A 441 -18.05 29.66 -9.28
N ARG A 442 -17.37 29.04 -10.25
CA ARG A 442 -17.88 28.81 -11.61
C ARG A 442 -18.41 27.38 -11.78
N GLY A 443 -19.34 26.99 -10.90
CA GLY A 443 -19.88 25.62 -10.82
C GLY A 443 -20.53 25.11 -12.11
N GLY A 444 -21.17 25.97 -12.90
CA GLY A 444 -21.71 25.60 -14.21
C GLY A 444 -20.62 25.16 -15.19
N VAL A 445 -19.53 25.93 -15.26
CA VAL A 445 -18.36 25.60 -16.10
C VAL A 445 -17.70 24.31 -15.63
N ALA A 446 -17.58 24.12 -14.31
CA ALA A 446 -17.06 22.88 -13.74
C ALA A 446 -17.91 21.65 -14.15
N ALA A 447 -19.24 21.76 -14.09
CA ALA A 447 -20.13 20.68 -14.54
C ALA A 447 -19.96 20.36 -16.04
N ASP A 448 -19.82 21.39 -16.88
CA ASP A 448 -19.60 21.20 -18.33
C ASP A 448 -18.25 20.52 -18.62
N LEU A 449 -17.20 20.88 -17.89
CA LEU A 449 -15.90 20.22 -17.96
C LEU A 449 -15.99 18.74 -17.57
N LEU A 450 -16.73 18.42 -16.50
CA LEU A 450 -16.94 17.02 -16.09
C LEU A 450 -17.70 16.24 -17.18
N ARG A 451 -18.80 16.79 -17.73
CA ARG A 451 -19.55 16.13 -18.81
C ARG A 451 -18.69 15.86 -20.03
N ALA A 452 -17.90 16.85 -20.45
CA ALA A 452 -16.99 16.73 -21.59
C ALA A 452 -15.94 15.63 -21.36
N GLY A 453 -15.29 15.62 -20.18
CA GLY A 453 -14.32 14.59 -19.83
C GLY A 453 -14.92 13.18 -19.78
N LEU A 454 -16.12 13.03 -19.23
CA LEU A 454 -16.84 11.75 -19.18
C LEU A 454 -17.22 11.25 -20.58
N GLY A 455 -17.59 12.16 -21.48
CA GLY A 455 -17.90 11.85 -22.88
C GLY A 455 -16.66 11.49 -23.70
N ALA A 456 -15.52 12.11 -23.39
CA ALA A 456 -14.25 11.90 -24.11
C ALA A 456 -13.47 10.64 -23.68
N ALA A 457 -13.91 9.93 -22.64
CA ALA A 457 -13.21 8.78 -22.08
C ALA A 457 -13.81 7.44 -22.57
N PRO A 458 -13.27 6.83 -23.65
CA PRO A 458 -13.85 5.62 -24.25
C PRO A 458 -13.69 4.38 -23.37
N ASP A 459 -12.66 4.33 -22.52
CA ASP A 459 -12.32 3.18 -21.69
C ASP A 459 -13.27 2.98 -20.50
N LEU A 460 -14.11 3.96 -20.21
CA LEU A 460 -15.12 3.86 -19.16
C LEU A 460 -16.25 2.93 -19.58
N THR A 461 -16.72 2.11 -18.64
CA THR A 461 -17.92 1.30 -18.85
C THR A 461 -19.14 2.20 -19.02
N ALA A 462 -20.11 1.77 -19.83
CA ALA A 462 -21.35 2.52 -20.04
C ALA A 462 -22.04 2.86 -18.71
N GLY A 463 -22.11 1.88 -17.79
CA GLY A 463 -22.73 2.07 -16.47
C GLY A 463 -22.02 3.09 -15.58
N THR A 464 -20.68 3.15 -15.60
CA THR A 464 -19.92 4.16 -14.84
C THR A 464 -20.09 5.55 -15.46
N ARG A 465 -20.06 5.65 -16.79
CA ARG A 465 -20.28 6.91 -17.51
C ARG A 465 -21.67 7.47 -17.26
N GLU A 466 -22.72 6.67 -17.45
CA GLU A 466 -24.12 7.08 -17.25
C GLU A 466 -24.38 7.52 -15.81
N ARG A 467 -23.86 6.76 -14.83
CA ARG A 467 -23.97 7.10 -13.41
C ARG A 467 -23.32 8.44 -13.10
N ALA A 468 -22.10 8.67 -13.60
CA ALA A 468 -21.37 9.91 -13.37
C ALA A 468 -22.07 11.11 -14.02
N LEU A 469 -22.53 10.99 -15.26
CA LEU A 469 -23.29 12.05 -15.94
C LEU A 469 -24.55 12.42 -15.17
N ALA A 470 -25.35 11.42 -14.79
CA ALA A 470 -26.57 11.65 -14.01
C ALA A 470 -26.29 12.27 -12.63
N ALA A 471 -25.15 11.96 -12.02
CA ALA A 471 -24.76 12.55 -10.73
C ALA A 471 -24.29 14.01 -10.89
N VAL A 472 -23.54 14.32 -11.95
CA VAL A 472 -23.14 15.70 -12.30
C VAL A 472 -24.38 16.58 -12.51
N ASP A 473 -25.42 16.07 -13.18
CA ASP A 473 -26.67 16.81 -13.41
C ASP A 473 -27.46 17.10 -12.14
N ARG A 474 -27.30 16.28 -11.10
CA ARG A 474 -27.92 16.51 -9.79
C ARG A 474 -27.14 17.49 -8.91
N GLY A 475 -25.86 17.70 -9.19
CA GLY A 475 -25.01 18.66 -8.50
C GLY A 475 -23.61 18.11 -8.22
N ILE A 476 -22.60 18.88 -8.60
CA ILE A 476 -21.19 18.46 -8.56
C ILE A 476 -20.60 18.31 -7.15
N GLU A 477 -21.24 18.91 -6.13
CA GLU A 477 -20.79 18.88 -4.73
C GLU A 477 -21.50 17.79 -3.91
N THR A 478 -22.43 17.06 -4.54
CA THR A 478 -23.20 16.01 -3.86
C THR A 478 -22.29 14.82 -3.52
N PRO A 479 -22.51 14.13 -2.37
CA PRO A 479 -21.80 12.89 -2.04
C PRO A 479 -21.92 11.84 -3.15
N GLU A 480 -23.06 11.79 -3.85
CA GLU A 480 -23.30 10.90 -4.99
C GLU A 480 -22.40 11.23 -6.18
N CYS A 481 -22.22 12.52 -6.51
CA CYS A 481 -21.33 12.94 -7.58
C CYS A 481 -19.88 12.62 -7.23
N LEU A 482 -19.42 12.98 -6.04
CA LEU A 482 -18.07 12.64 -5.57
C LEU A 482 -17.80 11.13 -5.64
N HIS A 483 -18.75 10.30 -5.19
CA HIS A 483 -18.64 8.85 -5.31
C HIS A 483 -18.56 8.40 -6.77
N ALA A 484 -19.41 8.92 -7.65
CA ALA A 484 -19.40 8.55 -9.06
C ALA A 484 -18.11 8.95 -9.77
N LEU A 485 -17.56 10.13 -9.49
CA LEU A 485 -16.26 10.58 -10.00
C LEU A 485 -15.11 9.69 -9.48
N GLY A 486 -15.18 9.22 -8.24
CA GLY A 486 -14.23 8.24 -7.72
C GLY A 486 -14.26 6.91 -8.48
N LEU A 487 -15.44 6.43 -8.87
CA LEU A 487 -15.57 5.22 -9.71
C LEU A 487 -14.93 5.42 -11.09
N VAL A 488 -15.07 6.61 -11.67
CA VAL A 488 -14.40 6.99 -12.94
C VAL A 488 -12.89 6.93 -12.78
N MET A 489 -12.34 7.54 -11.71
CA MET A 489 -10.89 7.51 -11.44
C MET A 489 -10.37 6.09 -11.21
N GLN A 490 -11.17 5.22 -10.58
CA GLN A 490 -10.82 3.82 -10.39
C GLN A 490 -10.77 3.06 -11.72
N GLU A 491 -11.75 3.24 -12.60
CA GLU A 491 -11.74 2.63 -13.95
C GLU A 491 -10.61 3.18 -14.83
N ALA A 492 -10.26 4.45 -14.65
CA ALA A 492 -9.12 5.09 -15.31
C ALA A 492 -7.74 4.63 -14.78
N GLY A 493 -7.69 3.72 -13.81
CA GLY A 493 -6.44 3.14 -13.30
C GLY A 493 -5.73 3.97 -12.23
N LEU A 494 -6.44 4.89 -11.57
CA LEU A 494 -5.92 5.72 -10.47
C LEU A 494 -6.69 5.47 -9.16
N PRO A 495 -6.77 4.22 -8.66
CA PRO A 495 -7.58 3.90 -7.49
C PRO A 495 -6.99 4.46 -6.19
N PHE A 496 -5.68 4.32 -6.02
CA PHE A 496 -4.98 4.55 -4.77
C PHE A 496 -3.49 4.76 -5.04
N VAL A 497 -2.86 5.63 -4.25
CA VAL A 497 -1.42 5.79 -4.21
C VAL A 497 -0.96 5.56 -2.77
N PRO A 498 -0.31 4.42 -2.47
CA PRO A 498 0.36 4.22 -1.19
C PRO A 498 1.45 5.28 -1.03
N GLY A 499 1.71 5.71 0.20
CA GLY A 499 2.77 6.69 0.45
C GLY A 499 2.73 7.30 1.84
N LEU A 500 3.73 8.13 2.10
CA LEU A 500 3.81 9.01 3.27
C LEU A 500 2.74 10.11 3.22
N VAL A 501 2.54 10.80 4.34
CA VAL A 501 1.62 11.94 4.44
C VAL A 501 1.92 12.97 3.36
N CYS A 502 0.89 13.40 2.62
CA CYS A 502 1.00 14.48 1.65
C CYS A 502 1.45 15.76 2.37
N GLN A 503 2.61 16.31 1.98
CA GLN A 503 3.17 17.54 2.57
C GLN A 503 2.79 18.78 1.76
N LEU A 504 2.66 18.64 0.44
CA LEU A 504 2.20 19.70 -0.46
C LEU A 504 0.92 19.27 -1.14
N ASP A 505 -0.20 19.83 -0.67
CA ASP A 505 -1.49 19.57 -1.25
C ASP A 505 -2.07 20.81 -1.92
N ALA A 506 -2.35 20.70 -3.22
CA ALA A 506 -3.12 21.71 -3.94
C ALA A 506 -4.63 21.59 -3.61
N GLY A 507 -5.01 20.62 -2.76
CA GLY A 507 -6.37 20.28 -2.40
C GLY A 507 -7.13 19.57 -3.52
N VAL A 508 -6.51 19.30 -4.66
CA VAL A 508 -7.18 18.65 -5.80
C VAL A 508 -7.16 17.13 -5.62
N PRO A 509 -8.31 16.44 -5.77
CA PRO A 509 -8.34 14.97 -5.73
C PRO A 509 -7.46 14.35 -6.83
N ARG A 510 -6.62 13.37 -6.48
CA ARG A 510 -5.69 12.70 -7.42
C ARG A 510 -6.11 11.28 -7.76
N THR A 511 -6.84 10.63 -6.85
CA THR A 511 -7.17 9.21 -6.90
C THR A 511 -8.65 8.97 -6.61
N ALA A 512 -9.14 7.76 -6.91
CA ALA A 512 -10.47 7.35 -6.51
C ALA A 512 -10.67 7.44 -4.99
N LEU A 513 -9.64 7.08 -4.20
CA LEU A 513 -9.66 7.22 -2.74
C LEU A 513 -9.97 8.65 -2.30
N ASP A 514 -9.38 9.66 -2.94
CA ASP A 514 -9.59 11.07 -2.55
C ASP A 514 -11.06 11.49 -2.77
N TYR A 515 -11.64 11.10 -3.90
CA TYR A 515 -13.05 11.34 -4.21
C TYR A 515 -13.99 10.59 -3.25
N PHE A 516 -13.71 9.32 -2.97
CA PHE A 516 -14.51 8.54 -2.03
C PHE A 516 -14.40 9.09 -0.60
N ALA A 517 -13.20 9.48 -0.16
CA ALA A 517 -13.00 10.07 1.17
C ALA A 517 -13.76 11.41 1.30
N ALA A 518 -13.73 12.25 0.26
CA ALA A 518 -14.52 13.47 0.22
C ALA A 518 -16.03 13.19 0.30
N ALA A 519 -16.53 12.17 -0.41
CA ALA A 519 -17.92 11.76 -0.34
C ALA A 519 -18.34 11.20 1.04
N VAL A 520 -17.42 10.54 1.75
CA VAL A 520 -17.65 10.08 3.14
C VAL A 520 -17.67 11.24 4.12
N ALA A 521 -16.83 12.26 3.91
CA ALA A 521 -16.71 13.42 4.78
C ALA A 521 -17.83 14.46 4.59
N ALA A 522 -18.57 14.40 3.49
CA ALA A 522 -19.72 15.27 3.24
C ALA A 522 -20.86 15.03 4.24
N ASP A 523 -21.69 16.06 4.47
CA ASP A 523 -22.79 16.01 5.44
C ASP A 523 -23.75 14.82 5.18
N GLY A 524 -24.16 14.13 6.25
CA GLY A 524 -24.91 12.88 6.18
C GLY A 524 -24.11 11.61 5.81
N GLY A 525 -22.92 11.75 5.21
CA GLY A 525 -22.00 10.67 4.84
C GLY A 525 -22.50 9.75 3.71
N SER A 526 -21.60 9.31 2.83
CA SER A 526 -21.94 8.36 1.76
C SER A 526 -21.59 6.91 2.11
N ARG A 527 -22.62 6.08 2.36
CA ARG A 527 -22.43 4.62 2.56
C ARG A 527 -21.74 3.95 1.37
N PRO A 528 -22.17 4.14 0.11
CA PRO A 528 -21.48 3.55 -1.04
C PRO A 528 -20.01 3.97 -1.16
N ALA A 529 -19.69 5.21 -0.80
CA ALA A 529 -18.32 5.69 -0.78
C ALA A 529 -17.51 5.03 0.35
N ALA A 530 -18.06 4.92 1.57
CA ALA A 530 -17.41 4.24 2.68
C ALA A 530 -17.11 2.77 2.35
N GLU A 531 -18.06 2.07 1.73
CA GLU A 531 -17.83 0.71 1.24
C GLU A 531 -16.75 0.65 0.16
N SER A 532 -16.67 1.66 -0.71
CA SER A 532 -15.65 1.74 -1.76
C SER A 532 -14.25 1.96 -1.17
N VAL A 533 -14.12 2.88 -0.21
CA VAL A 533 -12.85 3.08 0.52
C VAL A 533 -12.42 1.82 1.26
N ALA A 534 -13.34 1.20 2.01
CA ALA A 534 -13.03 0.00 2.78
C ALA A 534 -12.56 -1.15 1.89
N ARG A 535 -13.25 -1.37 0.76
CA ARG A 535 -12.87 -2.39 -0.23
C ARG A 535 -11.52 -2.10 -0.88
N LEU A 536 -11.21 -0.83 -1.20
CA LEU A 536 -9.89 -0.45 -1.72
C LEU A 536 -8.78 -0.79 -0.73
N PHE A 537 -8.95 -0.46 0.55
CA PHE A 537 -7.96 -0.76 1.58
C PHE A 537 -7.77 -2.27 1.80
N GLU A 538 -8.84 -3.07 1.87
CA GLU A 538 -8.70 -4.53 2.01
C GLU A 538 -7.91 -5.15 0.86
N LEU A 539 -8.17 -4.68 -0.34
CA LEU A 539 -7.62 -5.18 -1.58
C LEU A 539 -6.12 -4.88 -1.74
N VAL A 540 -5.66 -3.72 -1.26
CA VAL A 540 -4.23 -3.38 -1.21
C VAL A 540 -3.52 -3.96 0.03
N GLY A 541 -4.22 -4.77 0.83
CA GLY A 541 -3.63 -5.45 1.99
C GLY A 541 -3.50 -4.57 3.24
N LEU A 542 -4.37 -3.55 3.37
CA LEU A 542 -4.44 -2.65 4.53
C LEU A 542 -5.81 -2.77 5.23
N PRO A 543 -6.20 -3.97 5.72
CA PRO A 543 -7.52 -4.18 6.31
C PRO A 543 -7.76 -3.32 7.56
N ASP A 544 -6.71 -2.90 8.25
CA ASP A 544 -6.75 -2.03 9.43
C ASP A 544 -7.20 -0.61 9.06
N LEU A 545 -6.79 -0.11 7.90
CA LEU A 545 -7.28 1.17 7.37
C LEU A 545 -8.70 1.08 6.82
N ALA A 546 -9.21 -0.12 6.51
CA ALA A 546 -10.60 -0.32 6.12
C ALA A 546 -11.58 -0.26 7.31
N VAL A 547 -11.12 -0.52 8.53
CA VAL A 547 -11.98 -0.64 9.73
C VAL A 547 -12.83 0.62 9.97
N PRO A 548 -12.28 1.86 10.00
CA PRO A 548 -13.09 3.06 10.27
C PRO A 548 -14.20 3.30 9.22
N PHE A 549 -13.97 2.83 7.99
CA PHE A 549 -14.96 2.94 6.92
C PHE A 549 -16.05 1.87 7.07
N TYR A 550 -15.71 0.65 7.46
CA TYR A 550 -16.72 -0.36 7.81
C TYR A 550 -17.49 -0.03 9.10
N GLU A 551 -16.88 0.67 10.05
CA GLU A 551 -17.59 1.27 11.20
C GLU A 551 -18.58 2.32 10.72
N THR A 552 -18.20 3.16 9.75
CA THR A 552 -19.11 4.12 9.11
C THR A 552 -20.25 3.43 8.36
N VAL A 553 -19.97 2.37 7.61
CA VAL A 553 -21.02 1.56 6.95
C VAL A 553 -21.96 0.95 7.99
N SER A 554 -21.41 0.42 9.09
CA SER A 554 -22.22 -0.14 10.18
C SER A 554 -23.04 0.92 10.90
N ARG A 555 -22.58 2.18 10.97
CA ARG A 555 -23.34 3.29 11.54
C ARG A 555 -24.47 3.75 10.61
N LEU A 556 -24.23 3.78 9.29
CA LEU A 556 -25.21 4.18 8.28
C LEU A 556 -26.22 3.07 7.96
N ALA A 557 -25.95 1.83 8.37
CA ALA A 557 -26.84 0.68 8.22
C ALA A 557 -26.81 -0.19 9.50
N PRO A 558 -27.28 0.36 10.64
CA PRO A 558 -27.06 -0.25 11.96
C PRO A 558 -27.78 -1.59 12.15
N ASP A 559 -28.92 -1.78 11.49
CA ASP A 559 -29.78 -2.98 11.51
C ASP A 559 -29.35 -4.07 10.52
N GLU A 560 -28.35 -3.82 9.66
CA GLU A 560 -27.88 -4.78 8.67
C GLU A 560 -26.78 -5.71 9.20
N ALA A 561 -27.12 -6.99 9.36
CA ALA A 561 -26.16 -8.02 9.75
C ALA A 561 -24.98 -8.16 8.76
N ALA A 562 -25.18 -7.83 7.48
CA ALA A 562 -24.12 -7.85 6.47
C ALA A 562 -23.03 -6.80 6.75
N ALA A 563 -23.41 -5.58 7.13
CA ALA A 563 -22.47 -4.51 7.49
C ALA A 563 -21.60 -4.92 8.70
N ARG A 564 -22.23 -5.52 9.72
CA ARG A 564 -21.52 -6.11 10.88
C ARG A 564 -20.59 -7.25 10.47
N GLY A 565 -21.03 -8.07 9.52
CA GLY A 565 -20.24 -9.15 8.95
C GLY A 565 -19.00 -8.67 8.20
N ASP A 566 -19.08 -7.52 7.52
CA ASP A 566 -17.96 -6.89 6.81
C ASP A 566 -16.95 -6.30 7.80
N LEU A 567 -17.43 -5.50 8.77
CA LEU A 567 -16.61 -4.95 9.85
C LEU A 567 -15.88 -6.05 10.63
N ARG A 568 -16.59 -7.13 10.99
CA ARG A 568 -15.99 -8.30 11.64
C ARG A 568 -14.81 -8.86 10.86
N ARG A 569 -14.95 -9.03 9.54
CA ARG A 569 -13.87 -9.60 8.71
C ARG A 569 -12.65 -8.68 8.67
N ALA A 570 -12.86 -7.37 8.53
CA ALA A 570 -11.77 -6.40 8.54
C ALA A 570 -11.03 -6.38 9.89
N LEU A 571 -11.78 -6.37 11.01
CA LEU A 571 -11.22 -6.46 12.37
C LEU A 571 -10.41 -7.74 12.57
N TRP A 572 -10.93 -8.88 12.12
CA TRP A 572 -10.23 -10.17 12.20
C TRP A 572 -8.90 -10.15 11.43
N LYS A 573 -8.92 -9.68 10.17
CA LYS A 573 -7.71 -9.52 9.35
C LYS A 573 -6.71 -8.51 9.94
N SER A 574 -7.17 -7.63 10.82
CA SER A 574 -6.37 -6.64 11.54
C SER A 574 -5.95 -7.10 12.93
N TYR A 575 -6.13 -8.39 13.26
CA TYR A 575 -5.77 -9.02 14.53
C TYR A 575 -6.51 -8.43 15.75
N ARG A 576 -7.62 -7.72 15.53
CA ARG A 576 -8.53 -7.19 16.58
C ARG A 576 -9.59 -8.24 16.92
N TYR A 577 -9.16 -9.37 17.48
CA TYR A 577 -9.98 -10.57 17.66
C TYR A 577 -11.20 -10.37 18.57
N GLU A 578 -11.04 -9.64 19.69
CA GLU A 578 -12.13 -9.38 20.64
C GLU A 578 -13.22 -8.52 20.00
N ASP A 579 -12.83 -7.46 19.28
CA ASP A 579 -13.76 -6.60 18.55
C ASP A 579 -14.47 -7.37 17.43
N ALA A 580 -13.74 -8.21 16.69
CA ALA A 580 -14.34 -9.06 15.66
C ALA A 580 -15.38 -10.04 16.27
N ALA A 581 -15.05 -10.69 17.39
CA ALA A 581 -15.99 -11.57 18.08
C ALA A 581 -17.25 -10.82 18.55
N HIS A 582 -17.10 -9.60 19.07
CA HIS A 582 -18.21 -8.74 19.45
C HIS A 582 -19.12 -8.42 18.25
N GLN A 583 -18.55 -7.98 17.12
CA GLN A 583 -19.34 -7.70 15.91
C GLN A 583 -20.04 -8.95 15.35
N ALA A 584 -19.45 -10.14 15.52
CA ALA A 584 -20.10 -11.40 15.16
C ALA A 584 -21.36 -11.66 16.02
N ARG A 585 -21.28 -11.40 17.33
CA ARG A 585 -22.41 -11.56 18.26
C ARG A 585 -23.51 -10.55 17.94
N VAL A 586 -23.17 -9.30 17.67
CA VAL A 586 -24.14 -8.27 17.25
C VAL A 586 -24.85 -8.70 15.95
N ALA A 587 -24.10 -9.18 14.95
CA ALA A 587 -24.70 -9.66 13.69
C ALA A 587 -25.70 -10.81 13.91
N ARG A 588 -25.38 -11.75 14.81
CA ARG A 588 -26.28 -12.86 15.16
C ARG A 588 -27.51 -12.38 15.93
N ALA A 589 -27.34 -11.46 16.88
CA ALA A 589 -28.44 -10.86 17.62
C ALA A 589 -29.40 -10.10 16.68
N LEU A 590 -28.89 -9.31 15.74
CA LEU A 590 -29.68 -8.65 14.70
C LEU A 590 -30.47 -9.67 13.86
N ALA A 591 -29.90 -10.85 13.59
CA ALA A 591 -30.54 -11.92 12.84
C ALA A 591 -31.44 -12.84 13.70
N ALA A 592 -31.66 -12.52 14.98
CA ALA A 592 -32.37 -13.35 15.96
C ALA A 592 -31.80 -14.79 16.08
N GLN A 593 -30.48 -14.92 15.98
CA GLN A 593 -29.74 -16.18 16.07
C GLN A 593 -29.04 -16.31 17.42
N ASP A 594 -28.75 -17.55 17.83
CA ASP A 594 -27.96 -17.83 19.03
C ASP A 594 -26.54 -17.25 18.95
N VAL A 595 -26.19 -16.44 19.93
CA VAL A 595 -24.90 -15.76 20.06
C VAL A 595 -23.76 -16.69 20.52
N GLY A 596 -24.06 -17.97 20.75
CA GLY A 596 -23.09 -19.03 21.02
C GLY A 596 -22.46 -18.96 22.41
N ASP A 597 -21.19 -19.40 22.51
CA ASP A 597 -20.41 -19.53 23.76
C ASP A 597 -19.92 -18.18 24.35
N ALA A 598 -20.77 -17.15 24.31
CA ALA A 598 -20.49 -15.84 24.91
C ALA A 598 -20.70 -15.85 26.43
N SER A 599 -19.97 -15.02 27.17
CA SER A 599 -20.27 -14.77 28.59
C SER A 599 -21.62 -14.04 28.74
N PRO A 600 -22.28 -14.07 29.92
CA PRO A 600 -23.49 -13.28 30.16
C PRO A 600 -23.32 -11.78 29.86
N GLU A 601 -22.15 -11.22 30.18
CA GLU A 601 -21.83 -9.80 29.92
C GLU A 601 -21.70 -9.51 28.42
N GLU A 602 -21.02 -10.39 27.69
CA GLU A 602 -20.84 -10.27 26.23
C GLU A 602 -22.19 -10.39 25.49
N ARG A 603 -23.04 -11.32 25.93
CA ARG A 603 -24.41 -11.45 25.41
C ARG A 603 -25.21 -10.19 25.66
N ALA A 604 -25.20 -9.68 26.89
CA ALA A 604 -25.94 -8.49 27.26
C ALA A 604 -25.45 -7.25 26.48
N ARG A 605 -24.14 -7.11 26.27
CA ARG A 605 -23.56 -6.03 25.46
C ARG A 605 -24.02 -6.10 24.01
N ALA A 606 -23.93 -7.27 23.36
CA ALA A 606 -24.34 -7.45 21.98
C ALA A 606 -25.86 -7.25 21.79
N ALA A 607 -26.67 -7.77 22.74
CA ALA A 607 -28.12 -7.58 22.79
C ALA A 607 -28.50 -6.10 22.84
N ARG A 608 -27.89 -5.31 23.73
CA ARG A 608 -28.16 -3.86 23.84
C ARG A 608 -27.82 -3.11 22.55
N GLU A 609 -26.70 -3.43 21.92
CA GLU A 609 -26.31 -2.78 20.66
C GLU A 609 -27.24 -3.14 19.51
N ALA A 610 -27.69 -4.40 19.43
CA ALA A 610 -28.69 -4.83 18.45
C ALA A 610 -30.08 -4.22 18.70
N GLU A 611 -30.52 -4.15 19.96
CA GLU A 611 -31.78 -3.50 20.37
C GLU A 611 -31.79 -2.03 19.95
N ALA A 612 -30.72 -1.28 20.25
CA ALA A 612 -30.59 0.13 19.87
C ALA A 612 -30.61 0.30 18.33
N ALA A 613 -29.83 -0.49 17.61
CA ALA A 613 -29.79 -0.44 16.15
C ALA A 613 -31.15 -0.72 15.48
N LEU A 614 -31.91 -1.70 15.99
CA LEU A 614 -33.25 -2.02 15.49
C LEU A 614 -34.26 -0.93 15.86
N GLY A 615 -34.12 -0.31 17.04
CA GLY A 615 -34.94 0.82 17.47
C GLY A 615 -34.77 2.04 16.57
N ASP A 616 -33.52 2.46 16.32
CA ASP A 616 -33.21 3.59 15.42
C ASP A 616 -33.73 3.33 14.00
N ALA A 617 -33.53 2.10 13.52
CA ALA A 617 -34.01 1.65 12.22
C ALA A 617 -35.54 1.60 12.10
N ALA A 618 -36.24 1.36 13.21
CA ALA A 618 -37.69 1.45 13.26
C ALA A 618 -38.16 2.90 13.19
N LEU A 619 -37.51 3.81 13.93
CA LEU A 619 -37.84 5.24 13.93
C LEU A 619 -37.69 5.85 12.53
N ALA A 620 -36.58 5.61 11.84
CA ALA A 620 -36.37 6.09 10.48
C ALA A 620 -37.46 5.61 9.50
N ARG A 621 -37.97 4.38 9.69
CA ARG A 621 -39.07 3.84 8.87
C ARG A 621 -40.41 4.48 9.20
N LEU A 622 -40.68 4.81 10.47
CA LEU A 622 -41.86 5.58 10.87
C LEU A 622 -41.86 6.96 10.21
N GLU A 623 -40.71 7.65 10.21
CA GLU A 623 -40.55 8.95 9.56
C GLU A 623 -40.78 8.86 8.04
N ALA A 624 -40.41 7.72 7.42
CA ALA A 624 -40.66 7.44 6.02
C ALA A 624 -42.09 6.92 5.71
N GLY A 625 -42.94 6.76 6.72
CA GLY A 625 -44.30 6.23 6.57
C GLY A 625 -44.39 4.71 6.36
N ASP A 626 -43.29 3.97 6.54
CA ASP A 626 -43.24 2.50 6.47
C ASP A 626 -43.61 1.87 7.82
N LEU A 627 -44.90 1.87 8.13
CA LEU A 627 -45.45 1.33 9.39
C LEU A 627 -45.14 -0.18 9.54
N ARG A 628 -45.26 -0.95 8.46
CA ARG A 628 -45.00 -2.39 8.47
C ARG A 628 -43.54 -2.69 8.75
N GLY A 629 -42.62 -1.96 8.10
CA GLY A 629 -41.20 -2.07 8.35
C GLY A 629 -40.84 -1.66 9.78
N ALA A 630 -41.40 -0.56 10.28
CA ALA A 630 -41.19 -0.14 11.66
C ALA A 630 -41.64 -1.19 12.68
N ARG A 631 -42.84 -1.77 12.52
CA ARG A 631 -43.35 -2.84 13.39
C ARG A 631 -42.43 -4.05 13.42
N LEU A 632 -41.99 -4.52 12.24
CA LEU A 632 -41.07 -5.64 12.14
C LEU A 632 -39.76 -5.40 12.91
N HIS A 633 -39.22 -4.18 12.84
CA HIS A 633 -37.97 -3.83 13.52
C HIS A 633 -38.17 -3.70 15.04
N LEU A 634 -39.29 -3.15 15.50
CA LEU A 634 -39.64 -3.10 16.93
C LEU A 634 -39.86 -4.49 17.52
N GLU A 635 -40.55 -5.40 16.82
CA GLU A 635 -40.71 -6.81 17.25
C GLU A 635 -39.35 -7.51 17.38
N ARG A 636 -38.43 -7.26 16.44
CA ARG A 636 -37.06 -7.78 16.50
C ARG A 636 -36.27 -7.13 17.64
N ALA A 637 -36.40 -5.83 17.87
CA ALA A 637 -35.73 -5.12 18.97
C ALA A 637 -36.16 -5.71 20.32
N ARG A 638 -37.47 -5.96 20.48
CA ARG A 638 -38.05 -6.61 21.66
C ARG A 638 -37.48 -8.00 21.93
N ALA A 639 -37.23 -8.76 20.85
CA ALA A 639 -36.63 -10.08 20.93
C ALA A 639 -35.10 -10.03 21.17
N ALA A 640 -34.42 -8.99 20.70
CA ALA A 640 -32.97 -8.84 20.80
C ALA A 640 -32.51 -8.35 22.19
N GLY A 641 -33.32 -7.59 22.90
CA GLY A 641 -32.96 -7.05 24.22
C GLY A 641 -34.17 -6.64 25.07
N ALA A 642 -34.00 -6.72 26.39
CA ALA A 642 -35.04 -6.44 27.38
C ALA A 642 -34.94 -5.02 27.98
N SER A 643 -33.98 -4.20 27.55
CA SER A 643 -33.61 -2.99 28.29
C SER A 643 -34.64 -1.86 28.19
N ASN A 644 -35.34 -1.75 27.05
CA ASN A 644 -36.45 -0.81 26.84
C ASN A 644 -37.78 -1.52 26.48
N ALA A 645 -37.99 -2.72 27.04
CA ALA A 645 -39.16 -3.57 26.84
C ALA A 645 -40.50 -2.82 26.80
N GLU A 646 -40.82 -2.07 27.85
CA GLU A 646 -42.09 -1.35 28.00
C GLU A 646 -42.28 -0.29 26.92
N ARG A 647 -41.21 0.46 26.62
CA ARG A 647 -41.24 1.52 25.61
C ARG A 647 -41.42 0.96 24.20
N ILE A 648 -40.79 -0.18 23.91
CA ILE A 648 -40.97 -0.88 22.62
C ILE A 648 -42.41 -1.40 22.50
N ASP A 649 -42.97 -1.94 23.58
CA ASP A 649 -44.35 -2.45 23.60
C ASP A 649 -45.38 -1.31 23.39
N GLU A 650 -45.17 -0.13 23.97
CA GLU A 650 -45.96 1.09 23.70
C GLU A 650 -45.90 1.49 22.21
N LEU A 651 -44.71 1.58 21.64
CA LEU A 651 -44.53 1.93 20.23
C LEU A 651 -45.19 0.90 19.31
N LEU A 652 -45.07 -0.41 19.62
CA LEU A 652 -45.74 -1.48 18.88
C LEU A 652 -47.27 -1.36 18.91
N ALA A 653 -47.85 -0.90 20.01
CA ALA A 653 -49.29 -0.64 20.10
C ALA A 653 -49.70 0.53 19.19
N LEU A 654 -48.97 1.65 19.27
CA LEU A 654 -49.23 2.83 18.44
C LEU A 654 -49.09 2.55 16.93
N VAL A 655 -48.07 1.79 16.54
CA VAL A 655 -47.86 1.42 15.12
C VAL A 655 -48.98 0.52 14.62
N ARG A 656 -49.46 -0.44 15.42
CA ARG A 656 -50.60 -1.29 15.06
C ARG A 656 -51.88 -0.49 14.87
N GLU A 657 -52.18 0.42 15.78
CA GLU A 657 -53.33 1.32 15.63
C GLU A 657 -53.23 2.19 14.36
N ALA A 658 -52.03 2.65 14.00
CA ALA A 658 -51.80 3.41 12.79
C ALA A 658 -51.97 2.56 11.52
N GLU A 659 -51.50 1.31 11.52
CA GLU A 659 -51.72 0.36 10.41
C GLU A 659 -53.22 0.09 10.20
N GLU A 660 -53.97 -0.11 11.29
CA GLU A 660 -55.43 -0.33 11.24
C GLU A 660 -56.18 0.87 10.67
N ARG A 661 -55.77 2.10 11.01
CA ARG A 661 -56.36 3.34 10.49
C ARG A 661 -55.99 3.62 9.03
N ALA A 662 -54.86 3.11 8.54
CA ALA A 662 -54.42 3.31 7.15
C ALA A 662 -54.94 2.23 6.18
N GLY A 663 -55.37 1.09 6.70
CA GLY A 663 -55.90 -0.05 5.94
C GLY A 663 -57.43 -0.09 5.80
N GLY A 664 -58.15 0.82 6.46
CA GLY A 664 -59.60 1.04 6.30
C GLY A 664 -59.87 2.32 5.52
#